data_AF-A0A077R9C0-F1
#
_entry.id   AF-A0A077R9C0-F1
#
_cell.length_a   1.000
_cell.length_b   1.000
_cell.length_c   1.000
_cell.angle_alpha   90.00
_cell.angle_beta   90.00
_cell.angle_gamma   90.00
#
_symmetry.space_group_name_H-M   'P 1'
#
loop_
_entity.id
_entity.type
_entity.pdbx_description
1 polymer ?
#
loop_
_entity_poly.entity_id
_entity_poly.type
_entity_poly.pdbx_seq_one_letter_code
_entity_poly.pdbx_strand_id
1 'polypeptide(L)'
;MHSRVAPIVASTTHLITARTVSSLVRPRASPLLIAPLQARSQLLAGIAFISNAHSRANSTNMTTLSYPLAPSEPVDPVHGPSKTQKPINVKSNGSSHTNGTTALDAQHLKTAPLLPTDPLHGQIDNAAKFKLLARDFRSDTITAPTESMIAAMATASRGDDVYGEDLTTNSFQSEIALLTGKESAIFVPSGTLSNQLALRTHLKQPPHTVLCDTRSHIHRYEAGGIAFHCGASTEIVAPSNGHHLRWQEDILPNLNLSDDIHFSPTRIISLENTLNGTIFPQDEIVKISTEARKLGLIMHLDGARIWNVAAETGLSLKELCDPFDTVSLCLSKGLGAPIGSILVGPSAFIKKVRHFRKLYGAGVRQVGPLVAAARVGVVENYPKLQATHQLAKYAGRELEKLGVKLTAPVETSMVFLDTSSIDIAISELVARAAALPVPIKLGGGRMVVHYQIEKQAIDDLLELIKLMKAEKKNGCPTSAAAATGGAGLYSNSMSSGTAKGTTCTNGNSHARTSSIEKRGLVFETIGTSSGKPCDEMRHSVSLVLPFPDRSSALTLQQSISVDKELKPKEVRKEFTLLKPCSSNVMDEEHGKVELGVKIFATTVRQLRLSVNAFLEDAALICRTMSEFDPLKKSIGEAQMIQLEQELEEGSVGIAG
;
A
#
# COMPACT_ATOMS: atom_id res chain seq x y z
N MET A 1 31.14 32.45 31.72
CA MET A 1 31.49 33.49 32.71
C MET A 1 30.30 33.65 33.65
N HIS A 2 30.29 32.89 34.74
CA HIS A 2 30.49 33.35 36.15
C HIS A 2 29.29 34.14 36.70
N SER A 3 28.37 33.47 37.42
CA SER A 3 28.35 33.24 38.89
C SER A 3 27.80 34.45 39.66
N ARG A 4 26.78 34.36 40.53
CA ARG A 4 26.77 33.74 41.89
C ARG A 4 25.31 33.63 42.39
N VAL A 5 24.79 32.49 42.88
CA VAL A 5 24.84 31.90 44.26
C VAL A 5 24.00 32.71 45.28
N ALA A 6 22.76 32.30 45.67
CA ALA A 6 22.29 31.27 46.63
C ALA A 6 21.89 31.89 48.01
N PRO A 7 21.39 31.15 49.03
CA PRO A 7 20.17 30.30 49.12
C PRO A 7 19.40 30.48 50.48
N ILE A 8 18.22 29.86 50.65
CA ILE A 8 17.73 29.35 51.96
C ILE A 8 17.06 27.97 51.77
N VAL A 9 17.33 27.09 52.73
CA VAL A 9 17.15 25.62 52.79
C VAL A 9 16.13 25.25 53.88
N ALA A 10 15.33 24.19 53.66
CA ALA A 10 14.95 23.08 54.57
C ALA A 10 13.79 22.27 53.92
N SER A 11 13.95 21.01 53.48
CA SER A 11 13.98 19.72 54.22
C SER A 11 12.74 19.54 55.13
N THR A 12 11.92 18.47 55.10
CA THR A 12 12.20 17.01 55.19
C THR A 12 10.90 16.21 54.85
N THR A 13 10.90 15.21 53.93
CA THR A 13 10.72 13.73 54.13
C THR A 13 9.84 13.28 55.34
N HIS A 14 8.89 12.32 55.33
CA HIS A 14 8.81 10.97 54.70
C HIS A 14 7.46 10.24 55.02
N LEU A 15 7.09 9.23 54.19
CA LEU A 15 6.43 7.91 54.47
C LEU A 15 4.98 7.80 55.01
N ILE A 16 4.00 7.29 54.23
CA ILE A 16 3.50 5.87 54.12
C ILE A 16 2.93 5.26 55.42
N THR A 17 1.61 5.00 55.54
CA THR A 17 0.92 3.69 55.36
C THR A 17 -0.56 3.72 55.84
N ALA A 18 -1.34 2.75 55.33
CA ALA A 18 -2.78 2.56 55.39
C ALA A 18 -3.43 2.28 56.76
N ARG A 19 -4.75 2.54 56.87
CA ARG A 19 -5.74 1.59 57.43
C ARG A 19 -7.20 1.98 57.12
N THR A 20 -7.97 0.92 56.90
CA THR A 20 -9.42 0.74 56.71
C THR A 20 -10.25 1.04 57.97
N VAL A 21 -11.56 1.35 57.81
CA VAL A 21 -12.75 0.64 58.39
C VAL A 21 -14.10 1.42 58.24
N SER A 22 -15.06 0.74 57.61
CA SER A 22 -16.56 0.70 57.70
C SER A 22 -17.49 1.89 58.04
N SER A 23 -18.59 2.02 57.26
CA SER A 23 -20.01 1.76 57.64
C SER A 23 -20.96 2.12 56.47
N LEU A 24 -21.66 1.16 55.85
CA LEU A 24 -23.06 0.71 56.05
C LEU A 24 -24.16 1.65 55.53
N VAL A 25 -24.91 1.24 54.47
CA VAL A 25 -26.39 1.01 54.45
C VAL A 25 -26.80 0.39 53.07
N ARG A 26 -27.74 -0.58 53.13
CA ARG A 26 -28.35 -1.45 52.09
C ARG A 26 -29.77 -0.93 51.69
N PRO A 27 -30.42 -1.37 50.57
CA PRO A 27 -31.20 -2.65 50.46
C PRO A 27 -31.07 -3.40 49.09
N ARG A 28 -30.98 -4.74 49.01
CA ARG A 28 -32.03 -5.81 48.87
C ARG A 28 -33.02 -5.61 47.70
N ALA A 29 -33.48 -6.58 46.90
CA ALA A 29 -33.06 -7.87 46.31
C ALA A 29 -34.25 -8.40 45.45
N SER A 30 -34.03 -8.68 44.14
CA SER A 30 -34.57 -9.73 43.22
C SER A 30 -36.09 -10.11 43.16
N PRO A 31 -36.54 -10.99 42.22
CA PRO A 31 -36.47 -11.02 40.73
C PRO A 31 -37.85 -11.34 40.07
N LEU A 32 -38.01 -11.34 38.73
CA LEU A 32 -38.99 -12.21 38.00
C LEU A 32 -38.88 -12.18 36.45
N LEU A 33 -39.45 -13.24 35.86
CA LEU A 33 -39.26 -13.87 34.54
C LEU A 33 -40.29 -13.45 33.45
N ILE A 34 -39.92 -13.71 32.17
CA ILE A 34 -40.72 -14.13 30.97
C ILE A 34 -41.66 -13.12 30.25
N ALA A 35 -41.22 -12.67 29.05
CA ALA A 35 -41.79 -12.80 27.68
C ALA A 35 -43.30 -12.53 27.33
N PRO A 36 -43.71 -12.39 26.04
CA PRO A 36 -44.27 -11.15 25.46
C PRO A 36 -45.69 -11.31 24.82
N LEU A 37 -46.35 -10.21 24.41
CA LEU A 37 -47.58 -10.25 23.60
C LEU A 37 -47.71 -9.08 22.61
N GLN A 38 -48.17 -9.43 21.40
CA GLN A 38 -48.45 -8.59 20.24
C GLN A 38 -49.87 -7.97 20.27
N ALA A 39 -50.02 -6.90 19.47
CA ALA A 39 -51.13 -6.60 18.56
C ALA A 39 -52.34 -5.73 18.99
N ARG A 40 -52.67 -4.82 18.04
CA ARG A 40 -53.96 -4.14 17.73
C ARG A 40 -54.38 -3.00 18.67
N SER A 41 -55.03 -1.91 18.25
CA SER A 41 -55.43 -1.35 16.94
C SER A 41 -56.17 -0.01 17.21
N GLN A 42 -55.99 0.97 16.32
CA GLN A 42 -57.00 1.93 15.84
C GLN A 42 -57.69 2.98 16.77
N LEU A 43 -57.68 4.22 16.24
CA LEU A 43 -58.82 5.15 15.98
C LEU A 43 -58.87 6.50 16.71
N LEU A 44 -59.25 7.52 15.90
CA LEU A 44 -59.78 8.88 16.17
C LEU A 44 -58.73 9.98 16.47
N ALA A 45 -58.39 10.93 15.58
CA ALA A 45 -59.16 11.88 14.74
C ALA A 45 -59.83 13.03 15.51
N GLY A 46 -59.30 14.25 15.29
CA GLY A 46 -60.06 15.50 15.25
C GLY A 46 -60.07 16.36 16.52
N ILE A 47 -59.50 17.56 16.45
CA ILE A 47 -60.24 18.84 16.56
C ILE A 47 -59.31 19.99 16.15
N ALA A 48 -59.91 20.92 15.42
CA ALA A 48 -59.34 22.03 14.69
C ALA A 48 -59.42 23.36 15.48
N PHE A 49 -58.48 24.26 15.15
CA PHE A 49 -58.58 25.72 15.03
C PHE A 49 -59.11 26.60 16.18
N ILE A 50 -58.37 27.68 16.49
CA ILE A 50 -58.79 29.08 16.29
C ILE A 50 -57.56 29.99 16.28
N SER A 51 -57.51 30.86 15.28
CA SER A 51 -56.55 31.94 15.05
C SER A 51 -56.83 33.18 15.89
N ASN A 52 -55.82 34.04 16.09
CA ASN A 52 -56.05 35.46 15.82
C ASN A 52 -54.78 36.18 15.37
N ALA A 53 -54.98 37.06 14.39
CA ALA A 53 -54.00 37.81 13.62
C ALA A 53 -53.97 39.28 14.02
N HIS A 54 -52.89 39.99 13.67
CA HIS A 54 -52.76 41.37 13.11
C HIS A 54 -51.35 41.89 13.43
N SER A 55 -50.57 42.58 12.58
CA SER A 55 -50.69 43.00 11.18
C SER A 55 -49.35 43.61 10.70
N ARG A 56 -49.06 43.47 9.38
CA ARG A 56 -48.28 44.38 8.49
C ARG A 56 -46.80 44.69 8.81
N ALA A 57 -45.87 44.89 7.88
CA ALA A 57 -45.74 44.67 6.44
C ALA A 57 -44.26 44.99 6.13
N ASN A 58 -43.55 44.16 5.35
CA ASN A 58 -42.67 44.62 4.28
C ASN A 58 -42.10 43.41 3.51
N SER A 59 -42.27 43.48 2.21
CA SER A 59 -42.01 42.48 1.19
C SER A 59 -40.58 42.56 0.66
N THR A 60 -39.88 41.43 0.63
CA THR A 60 -38.85 41.13 -0.37
C THR A 60 -38.80 39.62 -0.58
N ASN A 61 -39.52 39.15 -1.61
CA ASN A 61 -39.43 37.80 -2.14
C ASN A 61 -38.12 37.64 -2.94
N MET A 62 -37.33 36.62 -2.62
CA MET A 62 -36.37 36.02 -3.56
C MET A 62 -36.81 34.59 -3.84
N THR A 63 -37.57 34.43 -4.92
CA THR A 63 -37.92 33.15 -5.53
C THR A 63 -36.76 32.61 -6.35
N THR A 64 -36.54 31.31 -6.24
CA THR A 64 -35.65 30.47 -7.05
C THR A 64 -35.88 30.67 -8.55
N LEU A 65 -34.88 31.23 -9.24
CA LEU A 65 -34.83 31.34 -10.70
C LEU A 65 -34.36 30.02 -11.31
N SER A 66 -35.33 29.24 -11.79
CA SER A 66 -35.16 28.22 -12.82
C SER A 66 -34.90 28.90 -14.18
N TYR A 67 -33.84 28.50 -14.87
CA TYR A 67 -33.53 28.94 -16.24
C TYR A 67 -34.64 28.52 -17.23
N PRO A 68 -35.22 29.43 -18.03
CA PRO A 68 -36.09 29.06 -19.14
C PRO A 68 -35.27 28.93 -20.44
N LEU A 69 -35.31 27.76 -21.08
CA LEU A 69 -34.85 27.58 -22.46
C LEU A 69 -36.00 27.98 -23.39
N ALA A 70 -35.85 29.11 -24.10
CA ALA A 70 -36.73 29.51 -25.20
C ALA A 70 -36.22 28.91 -26.53
N PRO A 71 -37.12 28.58 -27.48
CA PRO A 71 -36.74 28.02 -28.77
C PRO A 71 -36.17 29.11 -29.69
N SER A 72 -35.04 28.84 -30.33
CA SER A 72 -34.41 29.75 -31.31
C SER A 72 -34.96 29.51 -32.72
N GLU A 73 -35.43 30.58 -33.38
CA GLU A 73 -35.67 30.65 -34.84
C GLU A 73 -34.51 31.36 -35.58
N PRO A 74 -34.41 31.26 -36.94
CA PRO A 74 -33.13 30.91 -37.57
C PRO A 74 -32.52 31.95 -38.55
N VAL A 75 -31.24 31.66 -38.91
CA VAL A 75 -30.45 32.00 -40.13
C VAL A 75 -29.78 33.40 -40.26
N ASP A 76 -28.44 33.42 -40.43
CA ASP A 76 -27.75 33.89 -41.67
C ASP A 76 -26.24 33.47 -41.72
N PRO A 77 -25.53 33.48 -42.88
CA PRO A 77 -24.97 32.26 -43.48
C PRO A 77 -23.56 32.49 -44.03
N VAL A 78 -22.49 32.34 -43.24
CA VAL A 78 -21.13 32.64 -43.78
C VAL A 78 -20.22 31.42 -43.88
N HIS A 79 -20.54 30.28 -43.27
CA HIS A 79 -19.68 29.11 -43.34
C HIS A 79 -20.46 27.83 -43.68
N GLY A 80 -20.58 27.56 -44.98
CA GLY A 80 -21.23 26.36 -45.51
C GLY A 80 -20.43 25.08 -45.26
N PRO A 81 -21.09 23.93 -45.03
CA PRO A 81 -20.43 22.65 -44.84
C PRO A 81 -20.17 22.00 -46.20
N SER A 82 -18.95 22.10 -46.70
CA SER A 82 -18.48 21.18 -47.74
C SER A 82 -17.18 20.53 -47.27
N LYS A 83 -17.15 19.20 -47.36
CA LYS A 83 -16.07 18.25 -46.99
C LYS A 83 -16.05 17.82 -45.53
N THR A 84 -16.85 16.81 -45.18
CA THR A 84 -16.33 15.49 -44.77
C THR A 84 -17.48 14.50 -44.55
N GLN A 85 -17.20 13.24 -44.93
CA GLN A 85 -18.02 12.02 -44.85
C GLN A 85 -19.10 11.81 -45.93
N LYS A 86 -18.80 10.89 -46.85
CA LYS A 86 -19.76 10.26 -47.76
C LYS A 86 -20.72 9.38 -46.93
N PRO A 87 -22.05 9.46 -47.14
CA PRO A 87 -22.97 8.49 -46.56
C PRO A 87 -22.84 7.14 -47.29
N ILE A 88 -22.81 6.05 -46.51
CA ILE A 88 -22.90 4.68 -47.02
C ILE A 88 -24.32 4.48 -47.55
N ASN A 89 -24.42 4.14 -48.85
CA ASN A 89 -25.65 3.75 -49.53
C ASN A 89 -26.22 2.48 -48.89
N VAL A 90 -27.35 2.58 -48.19
CA VAL A 90 -28.23 1.43 -47.95
C VAL A 90 -29.26 1.42 -49.08
N LYS A 91 -29.06 0.54 -50.06
CA LYS A 91 -30.08 0.24 -51.06
C LYS A 91 -31.19 -0.57 -50.40
N SER A 92 -32.36 0.04 -50.28
CA SER A 92 -33.62 -0.68 -50.19
C SER A 92 -33.88 -1.39 -51.51
N ASN A 93 -34.05 -2.71 -51.47
CA ASN A 93 -34.74 -3.47 -52.52
C ASN A 93 -35.63 -4.50 -51.83
N GLY A 94 -36.92 -4.46 -52.18
CA GLY A 94 -37.96 -5.24 -51.55
C GLY A 94 -38.17 -6.64 -52.14
N SER A 95 -39.11 -7.32 -51.46
CA SER A 95 -39.97 -8.44 -51.86
C SER A 95 -39.34 -9.74 -52.38
N SER A 96 -39.40 -10.79 -51.56
CA SER A 96 -40.05 -12.05 -51.93
C SER A 96 -40.38 -12.90 -50.68
N HIS A 97 -41.53 -13.57 -50.74
CA HIS A 97 -42.11 -14.43 -49.71
C HIS A 97 -41.27 -15.68 -49.42
N THR A 98 -41.22 -16.15 -48.17
CA THR A 98 -41.93 -17.36 -47.66
C THR A 98 -41.32 -17.89 -46.35
N ASN A 99 -42.24 -18.25 -45.44
CA ASN A 99 -42.20 -19.30 -44.43
C ASN A 99 -41.15 -19.27 -43.29
N GLY A 100 -41.58 -18.68 -42.17
CA GLY A 100 -41.83 -19.46 -40.96
C GLY A 100 -40.64 -20.11 -40.25
N THR A 101 -40.00 -19.34 -39.37
CA THR A 101 -39.64 -19.74 -37.99
C THR A 101 -39.41 -18.47 -37.17
N THR A 102 -39.75 -18.54 -35.90
CA THR A 102 -39.91 -17.47 -34.90
C THR A 102 -38.83 -16.38 -34.90
N ALA A 103 -39.22 -15.16 -35.29
CA ALA A 103 -38.41 -13.94 -35.25
C ALA A 103 -38.35 -13.28 -33.86
N LEU A 104 -38.08 -14.07 -32.81
CA LEU A 104 -37.80 -13.54 -31.46
C LEU A 104 -36.35 -13.77 -30.99
N ASP A 105 -35.59 -14.64 -31.65
CA ASP A 105 -34.21 -14.97 -31.20
C ASP A 105 -33.09 -14.23 -31.96
N ALA A 106 -33.41 -13.47 -33.00
CA ALA A 106 -32.39 -12.89 -33.89
C ALA A 106 -32.05 -11.39 -33.64
N GLN A 107 -32.55 -10.78 -32.56
CA GLN A 107 -32.21 -9.39 -32.18
C GLN A 107 -31.28 -9.25 -30.96
N HIS A 108 -30.85 -10.35 -30.35
CA HIS A 108 -30.03 -10.35 -29.14
C HIS A 108 -28.49 -10.39 -29.37
N LEU A 109 -28.01 -10.11 -30.58
CA LEU A 109 -26.59 -10.24 -30.92
C LEU A 109 -25.93 -8.90 -31.28
N LYS A 110 -25.92 -7.95 -30.32
CA LYS A 110 -24.98 -6.81 -30.27
C LYS A 110 -24.62 -6.36 -28.85
N THR A 111 -24.88 -7.15 -27.82
CA THR A 111 -24.46 -6.83 -26.44
C THR A 111 -23.20 -7.60 -26.09
N ALA A 112 -22.27 -6.94 -25.38
CA ALA A 112 -21.08 -7.58 -24.82
C ALA A 112 -21.47 -8.86 -24.04
N PRO A 113 -20.60 -9.89 -24.00
CA PRO A 113 -20.89 -11.10 -23.24
C PRO A 113 -21.21 -10.74 -21.78
N LEU A 114 -22.31 -11.32 -21.26
CA LEU A 114 -22.72 -11.15 -19.88
C LEU A 114 -21.85 -12.02 -18.97
N LEU A 115 -21.56 -11.53 -17.76
CA LEU A 115 -20.90 -12.33 -16.72
C LEU A 115 -21.80 -13.52 -16.31
N PRO A 116 -21.22 -14.60 -15.74
CA PRO A 116 -21.99 -15.69 -15.14
C PRO A 116 -23.04 -15.19 -14.15
N THR A 117 -24.19 -15.87 -14.10
CA THR A 117 -25.30 -15.50 -13.20
C THR A 117 -24.99 -15.75 -11.73
N ASP A 118 -24.05 -16.63 -11.44
CA ASP A 118 -23.51 -16.80 -10.09
C ASP A 118 -22.43 -15.74 -9.86
N PRO A 119 -22.68 -14.74 -8.99
CA PRO A 119 -21.68 -13.72 -8.68
C PRO A 119 -20.48 -14.28 -7.91
N LEU A 120 -20.57 -15.52 -7.38
CA LEU A 120 -19.54 -16.17 -6.58
C LEU A 120 -19.08 -17.47 -7.26
N HIS A 121 -18.23 -17.33 -8.29
CA HIS A 121 -17.69 -18.51 -8.97
C HIS A 121 -16.62 -19.22 -8.11
N GLY A 122 -16.83 -20.51 -7.83
CA GLY A 122 -15.88 -21.39 -7.14
C GLY A 122 -16.17 -21.66 -5.65
N GLN A 123 -15.52 -22.67 -5.07
CA GLN A 123 -15.63 -22.97 -3.64
C GLN A 123 -14.80 -21.96 -2.83
N ILE A 124 -15.48 -21.05 -2.12
CA ILE A 124 -14.84 -20.07 -1.23
C ILE A 124 -14.77 -20.63 0.19
N ASP A 125 -13.60 -21.11 0.61
CA ASP A 125 -13.35 -21.55 2.00
C ASP A 125 -12.73 -20.42 2.83
N ASN A 126 -13.61 -19.60 3.43
CA ASN A 126 -13.18 -18.53 4.33
C ASN A 126 -12.48 -19.07 5.58
N ALA A 127 -12.84 -20.26 6.08
CA ALA A 127 -12.23 -20.84 7.27
C ALA A 127 -10.76 -21.23 7.01
N ALA A 128 -10.47 -21.86 5.87
CA ALA A 128 -9.09 -22.12 5.44
C ALA A 128 -8.31 -20.82 5.24
N LYS A 129 -8.93 -19.78 4.68
CA LYS A 129 -8.30 -18.47 4.50
C LYS A 129 -7.94 -17.81 5.85
N PHE A 130 -8.80 -17.89 6.85
CA PHE A 130 -8.51 -17.38 8.21
C PHE A 130 -7.35 -18.14 8.87
N LYS A 131 -7.26 -19.46 8.69
CA LYS A 131 -6.12 -20.25 9.19
C LYS A 131 -4.79 -19.80 8.58
N LEU A 132 -4.76 -19.50 7.28
CA LEU A 132 -3.57 -18.97 6.62
C LEU A 132 -3.27 -17.53 7.03
N LEU A 133 -4.30 -16.72 7.25
CA LEU A 133 -4.16 -15.34 7.73
C LEU A 133 -3.53 -15.27 9.12
N ALA A 134 -3.83 -16.23 10.00
CA ALA A 134 -3.23 -16.32 11.32
C ALA A 134 -1.71 -16.58 11.32
N ARG A 135 -1.12 -16.80 10.13
CA ARG A 135 0.28 -17.14 9.90
C ARG A 135 0.93 -16.22 8.86
N ASP A 136 0.31 -15.07 8.58
CA ASP A 136 0.80 -14.13 7.58
C ASP A 136 1.29 -12.84 8.26
N PHE A 137 2.61 -12.71 8.38
CA PHE A 137 3.25 -11.60 9.07
C PHE A 137 3.71 -10.49 8.13
N ARG A 138 3.26 -10.48 6.86
CA ARG A 138 3.73 -9.50 5.87
C ARG A 138 3.38 -8.05 6.25
N SER A 139 2.19 -7.86 6.81
CA SER A 139 1.61 -6.56 7.14
C SER A 139 0.37 -6.78 8.02
N ASP A 140 -0.09 -5.74 8.70
CA ASP A 140 -1.41 -5.69 9.34
C ASP A 140 -2.52 -5.26 8.36
N THR A 141 -2.17 -4.92 7.11
CA THR A 141 -3.14 -4.57 6.05
C THR A 141 -3.86 -5.78 5.45
N ILE A 142 -3.41 -7.00 5.75
CA ILE A 142 -3.99 -8.24 5.23
C ILE A 142 -5.17 -8.73 6.07
N THR A 143 -5.39 -8.12 7.24
CA THR A 143 -6.47 -8.50 8.16
C THR A 143 -7.79 -8.58 7.41
N ALA A 144 -8.54 -9.64 7.66
CA ALA A 144 -9.83 -9.86 7.02
C ALA A 144 -10.97 -9.45 7.96
N PRO A 145 -12.10 -8.95 7.42
CA PRO A 145 -13.26 -8.61 8.24
C PRO A 145 -13.73 -9.78 9.08
N THR A 146 -14.07 -9.52 10.34
CA THR A 146 -14.68 -10.53 11.23
C THR A 146 -16.14 -10.76 10.88
N GLU A 147 -16.72 -11.86 11.37
CA GLU A 147 -18.17 -12.11 11.22
C GLU A 147 -19.02 -10.96 11.81
N SER A 148 -18.60 -10.35 12.92
CA SER A 148 -19.24 -9.15 13.48
C SER A 148 -19.19 -7.95 12.53
N MET A 149 -18.07 -7.76 11.81
CA MET A 149 -17.97 -6.73 10.77
C MET A 149 -18.89 -7.02 9.59
N ILE A 150 -18.93 -8.26 9.10
CA ILE A 150 -19.81 -8.66 7.99
C ILE A 150 -21.29 -8.48 8.38
N ALA A 151 -21.67 -8.87 9.60
CA ALA A 151 -23.03 -8.64 10.11
C ALA A 151 -23.37 -7.15 10.18
N ALA A 152 -22.45 -6.31 10.67
CA ALA A 152 -22.65 -4.87 10.73
C ALA A 152 -22.79 -4.24 9.33
N MET A 153 -22.02 -4.71 8.34
CA MET A 153 -22.13 -4.29 6.94
C MET A 153 -23.55 -4.54 6.39
N ALA A 154 -24.13 -5.70 6.70
CA ALA A 154 -25.44 -6.09 6.19
C ALA A 154 -26.59 -5.20 6.70
N THR A 155 -26.45 -4.69 7.93
CA THR A 155 -27.48 -3.88 8.60
C THR A 155 -27.27 -2.37 8.49
N ALA A 156 -26.15 -1.92 7.90
CA ALA A 156 -25.81 -0.52 7.81
C ALA A 156 -26.76 0.31 6.93
N SER A 157 -26.72 1.63 7.12
CA SER A 157 -27.33 2.60 6.21
C SER A 157 -26.82 2.41 4.78
N ARG A 158 -27.71 2.65 3.81
CA ARG A 158 -27.42 2.66 2.36
C ARG A 158 -27.75 4.03 1.75
N GLY A 159 -27.63 5.09 2.55
CA GLY A 159 -27.77 6.47 2.07
C GLY A 159 -26.61 6.88 1.16
N ASP A 160 -26.79 7.96 0.41
CA ASP A 160 -25.74 8.50 -0.47
C ASP A 160 -24.83 9.47 0.31
N ASP A 161 -23.56 9.11 0.52
CA ASP A 161 -22.57 9.95 1.21
C ASP A 161 -22.26 11.27 0.48
N VAL A 162 -22.45 11.35 -0.84
CA VAL A 162 -22.25 12.61 -1.59
C VAL A 162 -23.31 13.64 -1.22
N TYR A 163 -24.55 13.22 -1.04
CA TYR A 163 -25.63 14.07 -0.52
C TYR A 163 -25.58 14.21 1.01
N GLY A 164 -24.74 13.43 1.69
CA GLY A 164 -24.63 13.42 3.14
C GLY A 164 -25.79 12.70 3.82
N GLU A 165 -26.42 11.75 3.14
CA GLU A 165 -27.62 11.04 3.60
C GLU A 165 -27.28 9.69 4.25
N ASP A 166 -26.00 9.31 4.27
CA ASP A 166 -25.55 8.06 4.88
C ASP A 166 -25.37 8.19 6.41
N LEU A 167 -26.38 7.76 7.16
CA LEU A 167 -26.44 7.89 8.63
C LEU A 167 -25.32 7.14 9.36
N THR A 168 -24.94 5.95 8.87
CA THR A 168 -23.85 5.16 9.46
C THR A 168 -22.53 5.89 9.33
N THR A 169 -22.28 6.46 8.14
CA THR A 169 -21.07 7.22 7.85
C THR A 169 -21.01 8.52 8.64
N ASN A 170 -22.11 9.30 8.65
CA ASN A 170 -22.18 10.56 9.37
C ASN A 170 -21.97 10.41 10.87
N SER A 171 -22.71 9.48 11.51
CA SER A 171 -22.59 9.25 12.96
C SER A 171 -21.19 8.77 13.34
N PHE A 172 -20.56 7.90 12.54
CA PHE A 172 -19.20 7.42 12.84
C PHE A 172 -18.16 8.55 12.70
N GLN A 173 -18.29 9.41 11.69
CA GLN A 173 -17.43 10.58 11.55
C GLN A 173 -17.55 11.51 12.78
N SER A 174 -18.78 11.76 13.26
CA SER A 174 -18.99 12.57 14.47
C SER A 174 -18.38 11.93 15.72
N GLU A 175 -18.51 10.62 15.89
CA GLU A 175 -17.91 9.87 17.01
C GLU A 175 -16.37 9.95 16.99
N ILE A 176 -15.75 9.79 15.82
CA ILE A 176 -14.29 9.87 15.69
C ILE A 176 -13.78 11.30 15.89
N ALA A 177 -14.51 12.32 15.41
CA ALA A 177 -14.18 13.71 15.69
C ALA A 177 -14.14 13.97 17.21
N LEU A 178 -15.18 13.52 17.92
CA LEU A 178 -15.24 13.61 19.39
C LEU A 178 -14.10 12.85 20.07
N LEU A 179 -13.83 11.61 19.65
CA LEU A 179 -12.80 10.74 20.23
C LEU A 179 -11.39 11.33 20.10
N THR A 180 -11.12 12.01 18.99
CA THR A 180 -9.83 12.67 18.70
C THR A 180 -9.76 14.11 19.22
N GLY A 181 -10.87 14.65 19.75
CA GLY A 181 -10.99 16.04 20.16
C GLY A 181 -10.88 17.04 19.01
N LYS A 182 -11.14 16.62 17.76
CA LYS A 182 -11.18 17.49 16.59
C LYS A 182 -12.60 17.88 16.27
N GLU A 183 -12.75 19.01 15.58
CA GLU A 183 -14.09 19.55 15.29
C GLU A 183 -14.87 18.69 14.30
N SER A 184 -14.19 18.07 13.33
CA SER A 184 -14.83 17.29 12.28
C SER A 184 -13.93 16.17 11.77
N ALA A 185 -14.56 15.20 11.11
CA ALA A 185 -13.91 14.04 10.53
C ALA A 185 -14.52 13.70 9.17
N ILE A 186 -13.74 13.06 8.30
CA ILE A 186 -14.22 12.56 7.01
C ILE A 186 -13.61 11.20 6.68
N PHE A 187 -14.47 10.23 6.36
CA PHE A 187 -14.06 8.93 5.88
C PHE A 187 -13.48 9.03 4.46
N VAL A 188 -12.40 8.31 4.20
CA VAL A 188 -11.75 8.23 2.90
C VAL A 188 -11.32 6.79 2.60
N PRO A 189 -11.35 6.34 1.34
CA PRO A 189 -11.01 4.96 0.97
C PRO A 189 -9.62 4.44 1.41
N SER A 190 -8.62 5.31 1.58
CA SER A 190 -7.26 4.87 1.92
C SER A 190 -6.47 5.90 2.73
N GLY A 191 -5.43 5.43 3.43
CA GLY A 191 -4.49 6.29 4.17
C GLY A 191 -3.71 7.23 3.27
N THR A 192 -3.26 6.75 2.11
CA THR A 192 -2.61 7.60 1.10
C THR A 192 -3.51 8.74 0.68
N LEU A 193 -4.77 8.46 0.34
CA LEU A 193 -5.69 9.53 -0.04
C LEU A 193 -5.97 10.50 1.13
N SER A 194 -6.07 9.99 2.36
CA SER A 194 -6.20 10.82 3.56
C SER A 194 -5.06 11.84 3.68
N ASN A 195 -3.80 11.38 3.58
CA ASN A 195 -2.62 12.23 3.65
C ASN A 195 -2.58 13.22 2.47
N GLN A 196 -2.82 12.76 1.24
CA GLN A 196 -2.81 13.62 0.05
C GLN A 196 -3.92 14.69 0.11
N LEU A 197 -5.12 14.36 0.58
CA LEU A 197 -6.18 15.33 0.80
C LEU A 197 -5.82 16.33 1.89
N ALA A 198 -5.15 15.88 2.95
CA ALA A 198 -4.73 16.76 4.02
C ALA A 198 -3.72 17.81 3.53
N LEU A 199 -2.65 17.34 2.88
CA LEU A 199 -1.60 18.17 2.30
C LEU A 199 -2.17 19.11 1.23
N ARG A 200 -2.97 18.59 0.29
CA ARG A 200 -3.57 19.41 -0.77
C ARG A 200 -4.48 20.52 -0.23
N THR A 201 -5.16 20.28 0.89
CA THR A 201 -6.08 21.25 1.49
C THR A 201 -5.33 22.37 2.20
N HIS A 202 -4.22 22.05 2.88
CA HIS A 202 -3.34 23.04 3.52
C HIS A 202 -2.53 23.85 2.50
N LEU A 203 -2.01 23.18 1.47
CA LEU A 203 -1.15 23.75 0.44
C LEU A 203 -1.99 24.38 -0.67
N LYS A 204 -2.13 25.71 -0.63
CA LYS A 204 -3.01 26.45 -1.55
C LYS A 204 -2.33 26.78 -2.89
N GLN A 205 -1.26 27.58 -2.85
CA GLN A 205 -0.57 28.07 -4.03
C GLN A 205 0.94 27.89 -3.86
N PRO A 206 1.60 27.03 -4.68
CA PRO A 206 3.05 26.83 -4.60
C PRO A 206 3.81 28.15 -4.87
N PRO A 207 5.09 28.25 -4.47
CA PRO A 207 5.96 27.17 -4.00
C PRO A 207 5.82 26.88 -2.50
N HIS A 208 5.85 25.59 -2.13
CA HIS A 208 5.79 25.14 -0.75
C HIS A 208 6.68 23.92 -0.52
N THR A 209 7.15 23.76 0.72
CA THR A 209 7.89 22.58 1.17
C THR A 209 7.18 21.92 2.35
N VAL A 210 7.11 20.58 2.32
CA VAL A 210 6.69 19.73 3.44
C VAL A 210 7.92 19.08 4.06
N LEU A 211 8.19 19.37 5.34
CA LEU A 211 9.25 18.72 6.09
C LEU A 211 8.73 17.41 6.70
N CYS A 212 9.48 16.31 6.54
CA CYS A 212 9.13 15.01 7.09
C CYS A 212 10.36 14.12 7.35
N ASP A 213 10.19 13.04 8.10
CA ASP A 213 11.24 12.03 8.31
C ASP A 213 11.55 11.33 6.96
N THR A 214 12.81 11.03 6.69
CA THR A 214 13.27 10.30 5.49
C THR A 214 12.57 8.94 5.31
N ARG A 215 12.06 8.34 6.39
CA ARG A 215 11.34 7.05 6.40
C ARG A 215 9.83 7.21 6.17
N SER A 216 9.30 8.43 6.22
CA SER A 216 7.86 8.69 6.24
C SER A 216 7.12 8.17 5.01
N HIS A 217 5.89 7.71 5.23
CA HIS A 217 5.03 7.12 4.21
C HIS A 217 4.68 8.12 3.12
N ILE A 218 4.32 9.35 3.51
CA ILE A 218 3.93 10.43 2.60
C ILE A 218 5.00 10.77 1.55
N HIS A 219 6.27 10.52 1.86
CA HIS A 219 7.39 10.71 0.95
C HIS A 219 7.73 9.42 0.19
N ARG A 220 7.93 8.29 0.89
CA ARG A 220 8.49 7.07 0.28
C ARG A 220 7.46 6.20 -0.44
N TYR A 221 6.22 6.18 0.05
CA TYR A 221 5.25 5.12 -0.25
C TYR A 221 3.92 5.66 -0.81
N GLU A 222 3.91 6.92 -1.25
CA GLU A 222 2.74 7.57 -1.87
C GLU A 222 3.03 8.06 -3.29
N ALA A 223 3.96 7.38 -3.97
CA ALA A 223 4.26 7.58 -5.39
C ALA A 223 4.60 9.03 -5.79
N GLY A 224 5.23 9.80 -4.90
CA GLY A 224 5.52 11.21 -5.15
C GLY A 224 4.28 12.11 -5.18
N GLY A 225 3.18 11.69 -4.56
CA GLY A 225 1.90 12.39 -4.56
C GLY A 225 2.00 13.85 -4.13
N ILE A 226 2.88 14.19 -3.19
CA ILE A 226 3.08 15.57 -2.72
C ILE A 226 3.48 16.49 -3.90
N ALA A 227 4.48 16.09 -4.68
CA ALA A 227 4.94 16.85 -5.84
C ALA A 227 3.85 16.90 -6.92
N PHE A 228 3.24 15.76 -7.23
CA PHE A 228 2.26 15.65 -8.31
C PHE A 228 0.95 16.41 -8.03
N HIS A 229 0.41 16.26 -6.83
CA HIS A 229 -0.90 16.79 -6.47
C HIS A 229 -0.87 18.18 -5.86
N CYS A 230 0.19 18.51 -5.12
CA CYS A 230 0.29 19.77 -4.38
C CYS A 230 1.25 20.77 -5.02
N GLY A 231 2.07 20.36 -6.00
CA GLY A 231 3.13 21.20 -6.56
C GLY A 231 4.17 21.61 -5.51
N ALA A 232 4.37 20.75 -4.50
CA ALA A 232 5.21 21.05 -3.35
C ALA A 232 6.42 20.11 -3.28
N SER A 233 7.54 20.65 -2.81
CA SER A 233 8.76 19.90 -2.53
C SER A 233 8.67 19.22 -1.16
N THR A 234 9.57 18.25 -0.93
CA THR A 234 9.74 17.62 0.38
C THR A 234 11.13 17.89 0.92
N GLU A 235 11.22 18.40 2.14
CA GLU A 235 12.45 18.42 2.93
C GLU A 235 12.49 17.13 3.76
N ILE A 236 13.44 16.25 3.45
CA ILE A 236 13.53 14.93 4.09
C ILE A 236 14.67 14.89 5.10
N VAL A 237 14.33 14.68 6.35
CA VAL A 237 15.29 14.74 7.45
C VAL A 237 15.46 13.36 8.07
N ALA A 238 16.70 12.94 8.25
CA ALA A 238 17.00 11.75 9.05
C ALA A 238 17.20 12.18 10.52
N PRO A 239 16.57 11.50 11.49
CA PRO A 239 16.73 11.87 12.89
C PRO A 239 18.14 11.61 13.38
N SER A 240 18.78 12.61 13.97
CA SER A 240 20.15 12.51 14.51
C SER A 240 20.30 11.45 15.61
N ASN A 241 19.21 11.11 16.31
CA ASN A 241 19.20 10.06 17.33
C ASN A 241 18.86 8.66 16.79
N GLY A 242 18.62 8.52 15.48
CA GLY A 242 18.24 7.26 14.83
C GLY A 242 16.82 6.76 15.13
N HIS A 243 16.02 7.49 15.91
CA HIS A 243 14.70 7.07 16.38
C HIS A 243 13.57 7.97 15.88
N HIS A 244 13.58 9.25 16.23
CA HIS A 244 12.51 10.22 15.95
C HIS A 244 13.12 11.62 15.76
N LEU A 245 12.47 12.47 14.96
CA LEU A 245 12.93 13.84 14.72
C LEU A 245 12.86 14.65 16.02
N ARG A 246 13.87 15.46 16.29
CA ARG A 246 13.89 16.41 17.40
C ARG A 246 13.88 17.84 16.89
N TRP A 247 13.20 18.73 17.62
CA TRP A 247 13.03 20.12 17.19
C TRP A 247 14.36 20.81 16.93
N GLN A 248 15.27 20.77 17.90
CA GLN A 248 16.48 21.60 17.88
C GLN A 248 17.55 21.07 16.93
N GLU A 249 17.72 19.75 16.90
CA GLU A 249 18.79 19.09 16.16
C GLU A 249 18.41 18.75 14.72
N ASP A 250 17.13 18.46 14.47
CA ASP A 250 16.70 17.90 13.18
C ASP A 250 15.73 18.83 12.45
N ILE A 251 14.71 19.38 13.10
CA ILE A 251 13.67 20.15 12.40
C ILE A 251 14.12 21.59 12.15
N LEU A 252 14.42 22.35 13.20
CA LEU A 252 14.75 23.79 13.10
C LEU A 252 15.88 24.09 12.10
N PRO A 253 16.99 23.34 12.06
CA PRO A 253 18.07 23.60 11.10
C PRO A 253 17.69 23.36 9.63
N ASN A 254 16.65 22.55 9.38
CA ASN A 254 16.19 22.19 8.04
C ASN A 254 14.93 22.96 7.62
N LEU A 255 14.43 23.89 8.45
CA LEU A 255 13.33 24.77 8.05
C LEU A 255 13.83 25.86 7.11
N ASN A 256 13.16 26.01 5.96
CA ASN A 256 13.33 27.18 5.11
C ASN A 256 12.17 28.14 5.33
N LEU A 257 12.41 29.19 6.10
CA LEU A 257 11.42 30.23 6.40
C LEU A 257 11.69 31.54 5.65
N SER A 258 12.71 31.55 4.79
CA SER A 258 13.12 32.75 4.05
C SER A 258 12.15 33.04 2.90
N ASP A 259 12.03 34.32 2.55
CA ASP A 259 11.35 34.78 1.33
C ASP A 259 12.33 34.87 0.14
N ASP A 260 13.51 34.23 0.23
CA ASP A 260 14.47 34.20 -0.86
C ASP A 260 13.90 33.40 -2.05
N ILE A 261 13.87 34.06 -3.21
CA ILE A 261 13.26 33.56 -4.45
C ILE A 261 13.91 32.26 -4.98
N HIS A 262 15.10 31.90 -4.51
CA HIS A 262 15.76 30.65 -4.90
C HIS A 262 15.11 29.42 -4.26
N PHE A 263 14.33 29.58 -3.18
CA PHE A 263 13.83 28.48 -2.38
C PHE A 263 12.30 28.41 -2.30
N SER A 264 11.81 27.25 -1.86
CA SER A 264 10.40 27.02 -1.56
C SER A 264 10.22 26.98 -0.04
N PRO A 265 9.40 27.86 0.55
CA PRO A 265 9.33 28.00 1.99
C PRO A 265 8.58 26.82 2.62
N THR A 266 9.04 26.38 3.78
CA THR A 266 8.39 25.35 4.58
C THR A 266 7.04 25.85 5.06
N ARG A 267 6.01 25.01 4.90
CA ARG A 267 4.63 25.31 5.35
C ARG A 267 4.06 24.24 6.26
N ILE A 268 4.49 23.00 6.10
CA ILE A 268 3.98 21.86 6.86
C ILE A 268 5.16 21.09 7.45
N ILE A 269 5.06 20.74 8.73
CA ILE A 269 5.82 19.66 9.34
C ILE A 269 4.86 18.47 9.45
N SER A 270 5.20 17.38 8.76
CA SER A 270 4.44 16.13 8.82
C SER A 270 5.20 15.11 9.65
N LEU A 271 4.60 14.69 10.75
CA LEU A 271 5.10 13.59 11.57
C LEU A 271 4.33 12.30 11.27
N GLU A 272 4.92 11.16 11.61
CA GLU A 272 4.28 9.85 11.49
C GLU A 272 4.37 9.13 12.84
N ASN A 273 3.24 8.65 13.36
CA ASN A 273 3.21 7.94 14.63
C ASN A 273 2.17 6.80 14.63
N THR A 274 2.58 5.53 14.69
CA THR A 274 3.96 5.02 14.76
C THR A 274 4.72 5.15 13.44
N LEU A 275 6.05 5.29 13.48
CA LEU A 275 6.94 5.20 12.32
C LEU A 275 7.75 3.90 12.39
N ASN A 276 7.56 2.98 11.44
CA ASN A 276 8.13 1.62 11.52
C ASN A 276 7.87 0.91 12.87
N GLY A 277 6.69 1.13 13.46
CA GLY A 277 6.30 0.50 14.71
C GLY A 277 6.90 1.12 15.98
N THR A 278 7.77 2.13 15.86
CA THR A 278 8.25 2.90 17.01
C THR A 278 7.32 4.08 17.31
N ILE A 279 7.24 4.43 18.59
CA ILE A 279 6.39 5.47 19.15
C ILE A 279 7.19 6.76 19.23
N PHE A 280 6.71 7.78 18.54
CA PHE A 280 7.28 9.12 18.68
C PHE A 280 6.91 9.65 20.07
N PRO A 281 7.89 10.03 20.93
CA PRO A 281 7.63 10.55 22.26
C PRO A 281 6.70 11.78 22.23
N GLN A 282 5.63 11.72 23.02
CA GLN A 282 4.57 12.73 22.98
C GLN A 282 5.04 14.12 23.45
N ASP A 283 5.97 14.16 24.41
CA ASP A 283 6.61 15.39 24.90
C ASP A 283 7.40 16.10 23.80
N GLU A 284 8.16 15.37 22.99
CA GLU A 284 8.86 15.95 21.84
C GLU A 284 7.87 16.38 20.74
N ILE A 285 6.77 15.65 20.49
CA ILE A 285 5.70 16.10 19.58
C ILE A 285 5.10 17.43 20.06
N VAL A 286 4.77 17.54 21.35
CA VAL A 286 4.18 18.76 21.93
C VAL A 286 5.15 19.94 21.79
N LYS A 287 6.44 19.71 22.03
CA LYS A 287 7.49 20.71 21.83
C LYS A 287 7.58 21.14 20.37
N ILE A 288 7.64 20.20 19.42
CA ILE A 288 7.67 20.50 17.98
C ILE A 288 6.46 21.32 17.58
N SER A 289 5.26 20.91 17.98
CA SER A 289 4.02 21.64 17.69
C SER A 289 4.03 23.05 18.26
N THR A 290 4.47 23.20 19.51
CA THR A 290 4.54 24.50 20.20
C THR A 290 5.45 25.46 19.45
N GLU A 291 6.64 25.02 19.05
CA GLU A 291 7.59 25.87 18.32
C GLU A 291 7.16 26.10 16.86
N ALA A 292 6.62 25.08 16.18
CA ALA A 292 6.07 25.20 14.83
C ALA A 292 4.96 26.25 14.74
N ARG A 293 4.05 26.29 15.71
CA ARG A 293 2.97 27.27 15.76
C ARG A 293 3.47 28.70 15.92
N LYS A 294 4.55 28.94 16.68
CA LYS A 294 5.17 30.27 16.79
C LYS A 294 5.67 30.79 15.44
N LEU A 295 6.01 29.89 14.53
CA LEU A 295 6.49 30.18 13.19
C LEU A 295 5.37 30.13 12.13
N GLY A 296 4.12 29.92 12.55
CA GLY A 296 2.98 29.80 11.63
C GLY A 296 3.00 28.54 10.76
N LEU A 297 3.74 27.50 11.16
CA LEU A 297 3.79 26.22 10.45
C LEU A 297 2.63 25.32 10.86
N ILE A 298 2.14 24.54 9.89
CA ILE A 298 1.06 23.58 10.08
C ILE A 298 1.65 22.23 10.49
N MET A 299 1.00 21.57 11.44
CA MET A 299 1.31 20.22 11.90
C MET A 299 0.32 19.21 11.32
N HIS A 300 0.82 18.25 10.54
CA HIS A 300 0.06 17.08 10.09
C HIS A 300 0.61 15.80 10.72
N LEU A 301 -0.28 14.89 11.11
CA LEU A 301 0.08 13.56 11.56
C LEU A 301 -0.42 12.50 10.57
N ASP A 302 0.52 11.76 9.97
CA ASP A 302 0.23 10.41 9.50
C ASP A 302 0.12 9.48 10.70
N GLY A 303 -1.12 9.32 11.16
CA GLY A 303 -1.50 8.48 12.29
C GLY A 303 -2.01 7.13 11.83
N ALA A 304 -1.49 6.56 10.73
CA ALA A 304 -1.92 5.28 10.20
C ALA A 304 -1.98 4.16 11.28
N ARG A 305 -1.18 4.27 12.32
CA ARG A 305 -1.18 3.36 13.48
C ARG A 305 -1.25 4.11 14.82
N ILE A 306 -1.90 5.27 14.87
CA ILE A 306 -2.04 6.04 16.12
C ILE A 306 -2.82 5.26 17.19
N TRP A 307 -3.70 4.34 16.77
CA TRP A 307 -4.37 3.37 17.64
C TRP A 307 -3.36 2.50 18.41
N ASN A 308 -2.26 2.08 17.77
CA ASN A 308 -1.21 1.33 18.44
C ASN A 308 -0.54 2.18 19.52
N VAL A 309 -0.30 3.46 19.25
CA VAL A 309 0.29 4.40 20.22
C VAL A 309 -0.62 4.55 21.43
N ALA A 310 -1.92 4.77 21.20
CA ALA A 310 -2.90 4.90 22.29
C ALA A 310 -2.99 3.63 23.14
N ALA A 311 -3.01 2.45 22.50
CA ALA A 311 -3.06 1.17 23.21
C ALA A 311 -1.79 0.85 24.02
N GLU A 312 -0.61 1.24 23.52
CA GLU A 312 0.67 0.96 24.19
C GLU A 312 0.97 1.98 25.30
N THR A 313 0.70 3.27 25.07
CA THR A 313 1.02 4.35 26.02
C THR A 313 -0.08 4.60 27.06
N GLY A 314 -1.32 4.20 26.78
CA GLY A 314 -2.49 4.53 27.59
C GLY A 314 -2.97 5.98 27.45
N LEU A 315 -2.31 6.80 26.61
CA LEU A 315 -2.77 8.16 26.30
C LEU A 315 -4.05 8.12 25.47
N SER A 316 -4.95 9.06 25.72
CA SER A 316 -6.16 9.20 24.92
C SER A 316 -5.85 9.67 23.50
N LEU A 317 -6.69 9.29 22.53
CA LEU A 317 -6.56 9.81 21.16
C LEU A 317 -6.68 11.33 21.10
N LYS A 318 -7.45 11.93 22.02
CA LYS A 318 -7.50 13.39 22.19
C LYS A 318 -6.12 13.96 22.52
N GLU A 319 -5.43 13.44 23.53
CA GLU A 319 -4.09 13.90 23.91
C GLU A 319 -3.07 13.70 22.79
N LEU A 320 -3.12 12.55 22.12
CA LEU A 320 -2.21 12.24 21.01
C LEU A 320 -2.44 13.16 19.79
N CYS A 321 -3.69 13.49 19.48
CA CYS A 321 -4.05 14.29 18.32
C CYS A 321 -4.00 15.81 18.57
N ASP A 322 -4.08 16.27 19.83
CA ASP A 322 -4.13 17.70 20.20
C ASP A 322 -3.04 18.57 19.55
N PRO A 323 -1.76 18.13 19.49
CA PRO A 323 -0.68 18.95 18.92
C PRO A 323 -0.80 19.20 17.42
N PHE A 324 -1.62 18.44 16.69
CA PHE A 324 -1.69 18.49 15.23
C PHE A 324 -2.89 19.29 14.74
N ASP A 325 -2.75 20.00 13.63
CA ASP A 325 -3.89 20.64 12.97
C ASP A 325 -4.79 19.58 12.31
N THR A 326 -4.17 18.54 11.75
CA THR A 326 -4.88 17.46 11.05
C THR A 326 -4.24 16.12 11.28
N VAL A 327 -5.05 15.07 11.39
CA VAL A 327 -4.57 13.71 11.64
C VAL A 327 -5.26 12.73 10.71
N SER A 328 -4.47 11.87 10.08
CA SER A 328 -4.93 10.75 9.26
C SER A 328 -4.91 9.47 10.10
N LEU A 329 -6.05 8.82 10.32
CA LEU A 329 -6.14 7.57 11.09
C LEU A 329 -6.56 6.43 10.16
N CYS A 330 -5.74 5.39 10.00
CA CYS A 330 -6.15 4.22 9.20
C CYS A 330 -7.09 3.31 10.00
N LEU A 331 -8.06 2.72 9.29
CA LEU A 331 -9.03 1.76 9.84
C LEU A 331 -8.77 0.35 9.27
N SER A 332 -8.15 0.26 8.08
CA SER A 332 -7.88 -1.00 7.37
C SER A 332 -6.49 -1.61 7.64
N LYS A 333 -6.06 -1.58 8.89
CA LYS A 333 -4.79 -2.16 9.37
C LYS A 333 -5.08 -3.03 10.61
N GLY A 334 -4.38 -2.82 11.72
CA GLY A 334 -4.60 -3.54 12.98
C GLY A 334 -6.05 -3.50 13.53
N LEU A 335 -6.91 -2.58 13.06
CA LEU A 335 -8.33 -2.57 13.42
C LEU A 335 -9.19 -3.53 12.58
N GLY A 336 -8.71 -4.03 11.43
CA GLY A 336 -9.36 -5.07 10.65
C GLY A 336 -10.43 -4.64 9.66
N ALA A 337 -10.70 -3.33 9.49
CA ALA A 337 -11.67 -2.89 8.50
C ALA A 337 -11.23 -3.29 7.08
N PRO A 338 -12.15 -3.66 6.16
CA PRO A 338 -11.76 -4.06 4.81
C PRO A 338 -11.15 -2.91 4.01
N ILE A 339 -11.53 -1.68 4.33
CA ILE A 339 -11.13 -0.47 3.62
C ILE A 339 -11.27 0.73 4.54
N GLY A 340 -10.42 1.73 4.29
CA GLY A 340 -10.68 3.08 4.75
C GLY A 340 -9.70 3.62 5.78
N SER A 341 -9.69 4.95 5.80
CA SER A 341 -9.08 5.80 6.80
C SER A 341 -10.04 6.94 7.12
N ILE A 342 -9.73 7.70 8.15
CA ILE A 342 -10.50 8.87 8.54
C ILE A 342 -9.55 10.04 8.80
N LEU A 343 -9.81 11.15 8.13
CA LEU A 343 -9.08 12.40 8.30
C LEU A 343 -9.85 13.29 9.26
N VAL A 344 -9.19 13.76 10.31
CA VAL A 344 -9.78 14.67 11.32
C VAL A 344 -9.08 16.02 11.33
N GLY A 345 -9.81 17.08 11.66
CA GLY A 345 -9.29 18.45 11.72
C GLY A 345 -10.38 19.51 11.93
N PRO A 346 -10.08 20.80 11.72
CA PRO A 346 -11.07 21.88 11.81
C PRO A 346 -12.24 21.70 10.83
N SER A 347 -13.43 22.14 11.22
CA SER A 347 -14.66 21.97 10.43
C SER A 347 -14.57 22.63 9.05
N ALA A 348 -14.01 23.85 9.00
CA ALA A 348 -13.80 24.57 7.75
C ALA A 348 -12.80 23.84 6.83
N PHE A 349 -11.78 23.20 7.41
CA PHE A 349 -10.81 22.40 6.70
C PHE A 349 -11.46 21.14 6.11
N ILE A 350 -12.18 20.37 6.92
CA ILE A 350 -12.86 19.14 6.48
C ILE A 350 -13.93 19.42 5.41
N LYS A 351 -14.63 20.56 5.51
CA LYS A 351 -15.53 21.04 4.45
C LYS A 351 -14.80 21.22 3.11
N LYS A 352 -13.58 21.76 3.13
CA LYS A 352 -12.75 21.88 1.91
C LYS A 352 -12.19 20.55 1.44
N VAL A 353 -11.78 19.67 2.37
CA VAL A 353 -11.37 18.29 2.06
C VAL A 353 -12.46 17.58 1.25
N ARG A 354 -13.74 17.71 1.61
CA ARG A 354 -14.85 17.07 0.88
C ARG A 354 -14.86 17.42 -0.62
N HIS A 355 -14.51 18.67 -0.96
CA HIS A 355 -14.39 19.10 -2.35
C HIS A 355 -13.23 18.38 -3.06
N PHE A 356 -12.04 18.32 -2.44
CA PHE A 356 -10.91 17.60 -3.03
C PHE A 356 -11.16 16.09 -3.06
N ARG A 357 -11.80 15.50 -2.05
CA ARG A 357 -12.23 14.09 -2.03
C ARG A 357 -13.09 13.77 -3.26
N LYS A 358 -14.00 14.68 -3.63
CA LYS A 358 -14.82 14.55 -4.85
C LYS A 358 -13.97 14.61 -6.13
N LEU A 359 -13.03 15.56 -6.22
CA LEU A 359 -12.12 15.70 -7.36
C LEU A 359 -11.20 14.48 -7.56
N TYR A 360 -10.77 13.86 -6.46
CA TYR A 360 -9.92 12.66 -6.48
C TYR A 360 -10.71 11.37 -6.75
N GLY A 361 -11.99 11.48 -7.12
CA GLY A 361 -12.86 10.33 -7.42
C GLY A 361 -13.34 9.57 -6.18
N ALA A 362 -13.07 10.06 -4.98
CA ALA A 362 -13.37 9.38 -3.72
C ALA A 362 -14.68 9.84 -3.04
N GLY A 363 -15.53 10.57 -3.77
CA GLY A 363 -16.92 10.77 -3.37
C GLY A 363 -17.74 9.51 -3.65
N VAL A 364 -17.57 8.48 -2.82
CA VAL A 364 -18.27 7.19 -2.90
C VAL A 364 -19.74 7.37 -2.48
N ARG A 365 -20.65 6.52 -2.96
CA ARG A 365 -22.10 6.60 -2.68
C ARG A 365 -22.46 5.88 -1.38
N GLN A 366 -23.03 4.68 -1.45
CA GLN A 366 -23.47 3.89 -0.29
C GLN A 366 -22.28 3.22 0.42
N VAL A 367 -21.46 4.03 1.09
CA VAL A 367 -20.24 3.59 1.79
C VAL A 367 -20.51 3.07 3.21
N GLY A 368 -21.71 3.31 3.73
CA GLY A 368 -22.18 2.95 5.07
C GLY A 368 -21.86 1.52 5.50
N PRO A 369 -22.06 0.48 4.66
CA PRO A 369 -21.64 -0.88 4.99
C PRO A 369 -20.16 -0.97 5.37
N LEU A 370 -19.28 -0.40 4.56
CA LEU A 370 -17.83 -0.42 4.79
C LEU A 370 -17.44 0.38 6.04
N VAL A 371 -18.13 1.49 6.30
CA VAL A 371 -17.95 2.30 7.51
C VAL A 371 -18.44 1.56 8.76
N ALA A 372 -19.51 0.76 8.67
CA ALA A 372 -19.97 -0.08 9.77
C ALA A 372 -18.91 -1.11 10.18
N ALA A 373 -18.26 -1.76 9.22
CA ALA A 373 -17.14 -2.66 9.50
C ALA A 373 -15.98 -1.92 10.21
N ALA A 374 -15.67 -0.70 9.76
CA ALA A 374 -14.64 0.10 10.41
C ALA A 374 -14.99 0.49 11.85
N ARG A 375 -16.26 0.84 12.10
CA ARG A 375 -16.78 1.09 13.45
C ARG A 375 -16.62 -0.14 14.35
N VAL A 376 -16.98 -1.32 13.87
CA VAL A 376 -16.76 -2.58 14.61
C VAL A 376 -15.27 -2.77 14.92
N GLY A 377 -14.37 -2.47 14.00
CA GLY A 377 -12.92 -2.53 14.25
C GLY A 377 -12.47 -1.62 15.40
N VAL A 378 -13.01 -0.40 15.49
CA VAL A 378 -12.73 0.53 16.60
C VAL A 378 -13.30 0.01 17.92
N VAL A 379 -14.49 -0.59 17.92
CA VAL A 379 -15.14 -1.07 19.15
C VAL A 379 -14.53 -2.38 19.65
N GLU A 380 -14.30 -3.35 18.76
CA GLU A 380 -13.94 -4.71 19.13
C GLU A 380 -12.45 -5.02 19.00
N ASN A 381 -11.75 -4.42 18.03
CA ASN A 381 -10.37 -4.79 17.72
C ASN A 381 -9.34 -3.81 18.28
N TYR A 382 -9.66 -2.53 18.44
CA TYR A 382 -8.77 -1.59 19.12
C TYR A 382 -8.35 -2.06 20.53
N PRO A 383 -9.25 -2.58 21.39
CA PRO A 383 -8.84 -3.15 22.69
C PRO A 383 -7.88 -4.35 22.59
N LYS A 384 -7.85 -5.06 21.47
CA LYS A 384 -6.97 -6.23 21.24
C LYS A 384 -5.55 -5.83 20.83
N LEU A 385 -5.30 -4.56 20.52
CA LEU A 385 -3.97 -4.11 20.10
C LEU A 385 -2.92 -4.30 21.19
N GLN A 386 -3.27 -4.14 22.48
CA GLN A 386 -2.33 -4.35 23.57
C GLN A 386 -1.81 -5.80 23.61
N ALA A 387 -2.71 -6.79 23.47
CA ALA A 387 -2.31 -8.19 23.37
C ALA A 387 -1.47 -8.47 22.12
N THR A 388 -1.77 -7.79 21.01
CA THR A 388 -0.97 -7.84 19.77
C THR A 388 0.46 -7.35 20.02
N HIS A 389 0.64 -6.25 20.76
CA HIS A 389 1.95 -5.70 21.11
C HIS A 389 2.73 -6.64 22.05
N GLN A 390 2.05 -7.22 23.04
CA GLN A 390 2.65 -8.22 23.92
C GLN A 390 3.16 -9.43 23.15
N LEU A 391 2.40 -9.87 22.14
CA LEU A 391 2.78 -10.99 21.29
C LEU A 391 3.98 -10.65 20.38
N ALA A 392 4.03 -9.44 19.81
CA ALA A 392 5.19 -8.96 19.06
C ALA A 392 6.44 -8.86 19.95
N LYS A 393 6.32 -8.31 21.17
CA LYS A 393 7.39 -8.24 22.17
C LYS A 393 7.87 -9.63 22.59
N TYR A 394 6.96 -10.59 22.75
CA TYR A 394 7.33 -11.99 22.97
C TYR A 394 8.18 -12.51 21.81
N ALA A 395 7.72 -12.35 20.57
CA ALA A 395 8.46 -12.80 19.40
C ALA A 395 9.85 -12.16 19.30
N GLY A 396 9.96 -10.85 19.53
CA GLY A 396 11.23 -10.12 19.57
C GLY A 396 12.20 -10.70 20.59
N ARG A 397 11.78 -10.89 21.85
CA ARG A 397 12.62 -11.47 22.91
C ARG A 397 13.07 -12.89 22.59
N GLU A 398 12.20 -13.72 22.04
CA GLU A 398 12.56 -15.10 21.69
C GLU A 398 13.51 -15.16 20.49
N LEU A 399 13.36 -14.28 19.50
CA LEU A 399 14.30 -14.14 18.38
C LEU A 399 15.69 -13.71 18.87
N GLU A 400 15.77 -12.76 19.81
CA GLU A 400 17.04 -12.35 20.41
C GLU A 400 17.72 -13.48 21.18
N LYS A 401 16.97 -14.30 21.92
CA LYS A 401 17.51 -15.51 22.58
C LYS A 401 18.10 -16.52 21.59
N LEU A 402 17.58 -16.54 20.36
CA LEU A 402 18.14 -17.35 19.26
C LEU A 402 19.38 -16.71 18.61
N GLY A 403 19.74 -15.49 19.00
CA GLY A 403 20.87 -14.73 18.46
C GLY A 403 20.52 -13.88 17.25
N VAL A 404 19.23 -13.77 16.88
CA VAL A 404 18.79 -12.89 15.80
C VAL A 404 18.91 -11.44 16.26
N LYS A 405 19.59 -10.62 15.47
CA LYS A 405 19.70 -9.18 15.72
C LYS A 405 18.40 -8.48 15.33
N LEU A 406 17.83 -7.70 16.25
CA LEU A 406 16.73 -6.79 15.92
C LEU A 406 17.30 -5.46 15.41
N THR A 407 16.74 -4.91 14.32
CA THR A 407 17.22 -3.67 13.70
C THR A 407 16.44 -2.43 14.14
N ALA A 408 15.36 -2.61 14.91
CA ALA A 408 14.57 -1.57 15.55
C ALA A 408 13.97 -2.11 16.87
N PRO A 409 13.69 -1.25 17.85
CA PRO A 409 13.02 -1.67 19.09
C PRO A 409 11.59 -2.14 18.80
N VAL A 410 11.15 -3.15 19.55
CA VAL A 410 9.78 -3.71 19.45
C VAL A 410 8.87 -3.00 20.43
N GLU A 411 8.39 -1.83 20.03
CA GLU A 411 7.54 -1.00 20.90
C GLU A 411 6.05 -1.32 20.73
N THR A 412 5.62 -1.64 19.50
CA THR A 412 4.23 -1.98 19.19
C THR A 412 4.10 -3.34 18.50
N SER A 413 3.63 -3.39 17.26
CA SER A 413 3.22 -4.61 16.56
C SER A 413 4.19 -5.05 15.46
N MET A 414 5.39 -4.45 15.40
CA MET A 414 6.39 -4.76 14.38
C MET A 414 7.68 -5.27 15.00
N VAL A 415 8.27 -6.28 14.37
CA VAL A 415 9.59 -6.80 14.69
C VAL A 415 10.42 -6.73 13.42
N PHE A 416 11.51 -5.96 13.48
CA PHE A 416 12.47 -5.88 12.38
C PHE A 416 13.69 -6.71 12.73
N LEU A 417 13.99 -7.70 11.90
CA LEU A 417 14.97 -8.75 12.18
C LEU A 417 16.04 -8.84 11.08
N ASP A 418 17.26 -9.06 11.53
CA ASP A 418 18.45 -9.34 10.74
C ASP A 418 19.04 -10.69 11.16
N THR A 419 18.80 -11.69 10.31
CA THR A 419 19.21 -13.08 10.53
C THR A 419 20.66 -13.35 10.08
N SER A 420 21.38 -12.36 9.54
CA SER A 420 22.79 -12.53 9.17
C SER A 420 23.67 -12.89 10.38
N SER A 421 23.28 -12.42 11.56
CA SER A 421 23.87 -12.75 12.87
C SER A 421 23.88 -14.24 13.22
N ILE A 422 23.04 -15.05 12.56
CA ILE A 422 22.97 -16.51 12.76
C ILE A 422 23.22 -17.28 11.45
N ASP A 423 23.90 -16.66 10.49
CA ASP A 423 24.26 -17.23 9.18
C ASP A 423 23.08 -17.74 8.35
N ILE A 424 21.89 -17.15 8.55
CA ILE A 424 20.69 -17.43 7.78
C ILE A 424 20.36 -16.21 6.92
N ALA A 425 20.31 -16.39 5.60
CA ALA A 425 19.83 -15.33 4.72
C ALA A 425 18.32 -15.13 4.93
N ILE A 426 17.86 -13.87 4.98
CA ILE A 426 16.44 -13.58 5.19
C ILE A 426 15.55 -14.22 4.12
N SER A 427 16.03 -14.30 2.88
CA SER A 427 15.35 -14.97 1.77
C SER A 427 15.24 -16.48 1.98
N GLU A 428 16.24 -17.11 2.61
CA GLU A 428 16.22 -18.54 2.96
C GLU A 428 15.16 -18.80 4.04
N LEU A 429 15.09 -17.95 5.07
CA LEU A 429 14.06 -18.03 6.10
C LEU A 429 12.66 -17.87 5.50
N VAL A 430 12.45 -16.86 4.64
CA VAL A 430 11.18 -16.64 3.96
C VAL A 430 10.77 -17.86 3.12
N ALA A 431 11.68 -18.43 2.34
CA ALA A 431 11.40 -19.59 1.51
C ALA A 431 11.05 -20.83 2.33
N ARG A 432 11.82 -21.11 3.40
CA ARG A 432 11.55 -22.27 4.27
C ARG A 432 10.29 -22.11 5.09
N ALA A 433 9.98 -20.91 5.56
CA ALA A 433 8.72 -20.60 6.24
C ALA A 433 7.50 -20.85 5.33
N ALA A 434 7.61 -20.47 4.05
CA ALA A 434 6.57 -20.73 3.05
C ALA A 434 6.43 -22.22 2.68
N ALA A 435 7.47 -23.02 2.87
CA ALA A 435 7.50 -24.46 2.55
C ALA A 435 7.02 -25.36 3.72
N LEU A 436 6.68 -24.80 4.88
CA LEU A 436 6.09 -25.58 5.98
C LEU A 436 4.75 -26.22 5.56
N PRO A 437 4.36 -27.37 6.16
CA PRO A 437 3.07 -28.00 5.90
C PRO A 437 1.88 -27.05 6.07
N VAL A 438 1.98 -26.15 7.06
CA VAL A 438 1.12 -24.97 7.18
C VAL A 438 1.98 -23.72 6.97
N PRO A 439 1.97 -23.12 5.76
CA PRO A 439 2.88 -22.06 5.39
C PRO A 439 2.82 -20.85 6.33
N ILE A 440 3.98 -20.25 6.58
CA ILE A 440 4.12 -18.95 7.22
C ILE A 440 4.59 -17.94 6.17
N LYS A 441 3.90 -16.81 6.05
CA LYS A 441 4.28 -15.74 5.12
C LYS A 441 5.01 -14.63 5.88
N LEU A 442 6.21 -14.29 5.44
CA LEU A 442 7.03 -13.24 6.02
C LEU A 442 7.20 -12.07 5.03
N GLY A 443 7.27 -10.84 5.55
CA GLY A 443 7.51 -9.62 4.76
C GLY A 443 8.99 -9.35 4.47
N GLY A 444 9.84 -10.37 4.45
CA GLY A 444 11.29 -10.24 4.54
C GLY A 444 11.72 -10.01 5.99
N GLY A 445 12.64 -9.07 6.22
CA GLY A 445 13.14 -8.73 7.56
C GLY A 445 12.14 -7.95 8.42
N ARG A 446 10.94 -7.66 7.92
CA ARG A 446 9.86 -7.01 8.66
C ARG A 446 8.75 -8.03 8.93
N MET A 447 8.54 -8.32 10.20
CA MET A 447 7.45 -9.16 10.70
C MET A 447 6.43 -8.26 11.39
N VAL A 448 5.16 -8.32 10.97
CA VAL A 448 4.06 -7.53 11.56
C VAL A 448 3.07 -8.49 12.21
N VAL A 449 2.77 -8.25 13.48
CA VAL A 449 1.77 -9.00 14.25
C VAL A 449 0.46 -8.23 14.24
N HIS A 450 -0.67 -8.90 14.01
CA HIS A 450 -2.01 -8.32 14.13
C HIS A 450 -2.91 -9.21 14.99
N TYR A 451 -4.09 -8.73 15.37
CA TYR A 451 -4.98 -9.41 16.33
C TYR A 451 -5.49 -10.80 15.87
N GLN A 452 -5.29 -11.14 14.59
CA GLN A 452 -5.67 -12.44 14.02
C GLN A 452 -4.49 -13.41 13.93
N ILE A 453 -3.27 -12.99 14.29
CA ILE A 453 -2.11 -13.89 14.41
C ILE A 453 -2.27 -14.76 15.66
N GLU A 454 -2.03 -16.05 15.50
CA GLU A 454 -1.97 -16.99 16.62
C GLU A 454 -0.55 -17.11 17.17
N LYS A 455 -0.42 -17.30 18.48
CA LYS A 455 0.89 -17.53 19.12
C LYS A 455 1.63 -18.73 18.52
N GLN A 456 0.91 -19.79 18.15
CA GLN A 456 1.50 -20.98 17.54
C GLN A 456 2.28 -20.65 16.25
N ALA A 457 1.82 -19.68 15.45
CA ALA A 457 2.53 -19.26 14.25
C ALA A 457 3.91 -18.65 14.55
N ILE A 458 4.05 -17.96 15.68
CA ILE A 458 5.34 -17.44 16.15
C ILE A 458 6.20 -18.58 16.69
N ASP A 459 5.62 -19.50 17.47
CA ASP A 459 6.36 -20.64 18.01
C ASP A 459 6.92 -21.54 16.89
N ASP A 460 6.13 -21.81 15.86
CA ASP A 460 6.55 -22.57 14.67
C ASP A 460 7.69 -21.86 13.91
N LEU A 461 7.63 -20.53 13.79
CA LEU A 461 8.71 -19.74 13.18
C LEU A 461 10.00 -19.84 14.01
N LEU A 462 9.89 -19.76 15.33
CA LEU A 462 11.03 -19.89 16.24
C LEU A 462 11.64 -21.30 16.16
N GLU A 463 10.82 -22.35 16.06
CA GLU A 463 11.27 -23.72 15.85
C GLU A 463 11.97 -23.90 14.51
N LEU A 464 11.44 -23.32 13.43
CA LEU A 464 12.10 -23.33 12.12
C LEU A 464 13.49 -22.67 12.20
N ILE A 465 13.61 -21.51 12.85
CA ILE A 465 14.90 -20.84 13.02
C ILE A 465 15.88 -21.70 13.84
N LYS A 466 15.42 -22.36 14.90
CA LYS A 466 16.24 -23.31 15.69
C LYS A 466 16.75 -24.45 14.82
N LEU A 467 15.88 -25.04 14.00
CA LEU A 467 16.24 -26.12 13.08
C LEU A 467 17.30 -25.66 12.08
N MET A 468 17.06 -24.53 11.41
CA MET A 468 18.00 -23.96 10.43
C MET A 468 19.36 -23.65 11.05
N LYS A 469 19.37 -23.11 12.28
CA LYS A 469 20.62 -22.85 13.02
C LYS A 469 21.39 -24.14 13.35
N ALA A 470 20.69 -25.22 13.70
CA ALA A 470 21.30 -26.52 13.95
C ALA A 470 21.90 -27.14 12.66
N GLU A 471 21.22 -27.02 11.52
CA GLU A 471 21.72 -27.47 10.22
C GLU A 471 23.03 -26.76 9.83
N LYS A 472 23.12 -25.43 10.03
CA LYS A 472 24.35 -24.67 9.77
C LYS A 472 25.49 -25.11 10.69
N LYS A 473 25.21 -25.37 11.98
CA LYS A 473 26.22 -25.83 12.95
C LYS A 473 26.76 -27.22 12.63
N ASN A 474 25.92 -28.11 12.11
CA ASN A 474 26.27 -29.49 11.81
C ASN A 474 26.92 -29.66 10.42
N GLY A 475 27.16 -28.56 9.69
CA GLY A 475 27.82 -28.60 8.38
C GLY A 475 27.05 -29.36 7.30
N CYS A 476 25.73 -29.57 7.47
CA CYS A 476 24.94 -30.32 6.51
C CYS A 476 24.73 -29.48 5.23
N PRO A 477 25.21 -29.91 4.06
CA PRO A 477 25.00 -29.19 2.82
C PRO A 477 23.59 -29.55 2.32
N THR A 478 22.57 -28.80 2.73
CA THR A 478 21.25 -28.92 2.09
C THR A 478 21.29 -28.24 0.72
N SER A 479 21.04 -29.03 -0.32
CA SER A 479 20.98 -28.68 -1.73
C SER A 479 20.39 -27.29 -2.00
N ALA A 480 21.23 -26.38 -2.48
CA ALA A 480 20.82 -25.08 -2.97
C ALA A 480 20.09 -25.22 -4.32
N ALA A 481 18.78 -25.40 -4.29
CA ALA A 481 17.92 -24.96 -5.38
C ALA A 481 17.61 -23.47 -5.12
N ALA A 482 18.38 -22.60 -5.78
CA ALA A 482 18.24 -21.16 -5.65
C ALA A 482 16.89 -20.70 -6.23
N ALA A 483 15.94 -20.37 -5.35
CA ALA A 483 14.78 -19.56 -5.71
C ALA A 483 15.20 -18.08 -5.74
N THR A 484 15.42 -17.57 -6.95
CA THR A 484 15.50 -16.12 -7.22
C THR A 484 14.10 -15.53 -7.23
N GLY A 485 13.78 -14.63 -6.29
CA GLY A 485 12.62 -13.75 -6.40
C GLY A 485 12.05 -13.30 -5.06
N GLY A 486 12.26 -12.03 -4.70
CA GLY A 486 11.58 -11.41 -3.57
C GLY A 486 12.42 -10.37 -2.83
N ALA A 487 12.81 -9.29 -3.50
CA ALA A 487 13.22 -8.08 -2.80
C ALA A 487 11.97 -7.46 -2.17
N GLY A 488 11.78 -7.66 -0.86
CA GLY A 488 10.73 -6.98 -0.11
C GLY A 488 10.98 -5.47 -0.09
N LEU A 489 9.90 -4.69 -0.21
CA LEU A 489 9.85 -3.21 -0.28
C LEU A 489 10.44 -2.44 0.94
N TYR A 490 11.14 -3.11 1.86
CA TYR A 490 11.49 -2.58 3.19
C TYR A 490 12.90 -2.96 3.70
N SER A 491 13.92 -3.02 2.84
CA SER A 491 15.31 -3.13 3.31
C SER A 491 16.01 -1.77 3.28
N ASN A 492 16.21 -1.14 4.45
CA ASN A 492 17.18 -0.05 4.61
C ASN A 492 18.38 -0.59 5.41
N SER A 493 19.58 -0.46 4.85
CA SER A 493 20.84 -0.52 5.60
C SER A 493 21.64 0.73 5.26
N MET A 494 21.78 1.65 6.20
CA MET A 494 22.80 2.70 6.17
C MET A 494 23.72 2.51 7.37
N SER A 495 24.97 2.15 7.09
CA SER A 495 26.05 2.12 8.08
C SER A 495 26.81 3.44 8.05
N SER A 496 26.91 4.08 9.21
CA SER A 496 27.71 5.26 9.49
C SER A 496 29.22 4.99 9.35
N GLY A 497 29.94 5.83 8.61
CA GLY A 497 31.40 5.81 8.52
C GLY A 497 32.01 7.18 8.78
N THR A 498 32.63 7.35 9.94
CA THR A 498 33.44 8.51 10.35
C THR A 498 34.75 8.59 9.59
N ALA A 499 35.11 9.78 9.11
CA ALA A 499 36.35 10.07 8.41
C ALA A 499 37.48 10.54 9.36
N LYS A 500 38.68 9.97 9.21
CA LYS A 500 39.97 10.61 9.54
C LYS A 500 40.98 10.25 8.45
N GLY A 501 41.66 11.27 7.93
CA GLY A 501 42.65 11.13 6.86
C GLY A 501 44.08 10.96 7.36
N THR A 502 44.95 10.41 6.52
CA THR A 502 46.38 10.74 6.41
C THR A 502 46.87 10.30 5.02
N THR A 503 47.61 11.20 4.37
CA THR A 503 48.26 11.09 3.04
C THR A 503 49.50 10.19 3.04
N CYS A 504 49.71 9.43 1.96
CA CYS A 504 51.03 9.14 1.37
C CYS A 504 50.87 8.61 -0.07
N THR A 505 51.71 9.13 -0.97
CA THR A 505 51.80 8.86 -2.41
C THR A 505 52.64 7.62 -2.73
N ASN A 506 52.17 6.76 -3.64
CA ASN A 506 52.99 6.15 -4.70
C ASN A 506 52.11 5.35 -5.69
N GLY A 507 52.46 5.46 -6.97
CA GLY A 507 51.73 4.87 -8.08
C GLY A 507 51.83 3.35 -8.13
N ASN A 508 50.68 2.71 -8.19
CA ASN A 508 50.44 1.45 -8.91
C ASN A 508 48.93 1.32 -9.15
N SER A 509 48.58 0.93 -10.37
CA SER A 509 47.20 0.70 -10.81
C SER A 509 46.53 -0.38 -9.98
N HIS A 510 45.65 0.02 -9.05
CA HIS A 510 44.83 -0.90 -8.27
C HIS A 510 43.42 -1.00 -8.87
N ALA A 511 43.14 -2.15 -9.48
CA ALA A 511 41.77 -2.61 -9.70
C ALA A 511 41.13 -2.86 -8.33
N ARG A 512 40.02 -2.18 -8.02
CA ARG A 512 39.17 -2.49 -6.86
C ARG A 512 38.22 -3.61 -7.25
N THR A 513 38.53 -4.83 -6.82
CA THR A 513 37.59 -5.95 -6.81
C THR A 513 36.58 -5.75 -5.67
N SER A 514 35.35 -5.37 -6.00
CA SER A 514 34.22 -5.42 -5.07
C SER A 514 33.37 -6.65 -5.38
N SER A 515 33.07 -7.41 -4.33
CA SER A 515 32.28 -8.63 -4.27
C SER A 515 30.98 -8.60 -5.10
N ILE A 516 31.06 -9.12 -6.33
CA ILE A 516 29.94 -9.55 -7.17
C ILE A 516 30.29 -10.93 -7.72
N GLU A 517 30.38 -11.92 -6.84
CA GLU A 517 30.43 -13.33 -7.21
C GLU A 517 29.37 -14.05 -6.38
N LYS A 518 28.10 -13.95 -6.81
CA LYS A 518 27.02 -14.84 -6.36
C LYS A 518 25.77 -14.85 -7.26
N ARG A 519 25.95 -14.50 -8.53
CA ARG A 519 25.00 -14.75 -9.63
C ARG A 519 25.90 -15.10 -10.81
N GLY A 520 25.68 -16.23 -11.48
CA GLY A 520 26.49 -16.68 -12.62
C GLY A 520 26.36 -15.79 -13.87
N LEU A 521 26.54 -14.49 -13.71
CA LEU A 521 26.60 -13.48 -14.76
C LEU A 521 28.00 -12.87 -14.70
N VAL A 522 28.86 -13.29 -15.62
CA VAL A 522 30.19 -12.71 -15.79
C VAL A 522 30.02 -11.34 -16.47
N PHE A 523 30.29 -10.26 -15.73
CA PHE A 523 30.33 -8.91 -16.30
C PHE A 523 31.77 -8.57 -16.68
N GLU A 524 32.15 -8.82 -17.93
CA GLU A 524 33.41 -8.31 -18.47
C GLU A 524 33.20 -6.91 -19.05
N THR A 525 33.81 -5.90 -18.42
CA THR A 525 33.86 -4.53 -18.96
C THR A 525 35.18 -4.38 -19.72
N ILE A 526 35.18 -4.59 -21.03
CA ILE A 526 36.37 -4.37 -21.87
C ILE A 526 36.42 -2.92 -22.32
N GLY A 527 37.57 -2.28 -22.07
CA GLY A 527 37.85 -0.89 -22.42
C GLY A 527 37.87 -0.59 -23.93
N THR A 528 37.77 0.71 -24.21
CA THR A 528 37.68 1.38 -25.51
C THR A 528 38.69 0.90 -26.55
N SER A 529 38.22 0.41 -27.70
CA SER A 529 39.05 0.22 -28.90
C SER A 529 38.91 1.39 -29.87
N SER A 530 40.03 2.06 -30.13
CA SER A 530 40.24 3.00 -31.22
C SER A 530 40.24 2.31 -32.58
N GLY A 531 39.41 2.76 -33.54
CA GLY A 531 39.47 2.38 -34.96
C GLY A 531 38.12 2.46 -35.69
N LYS A 532 37.96 3.42 -36.62
CA LYS A 532 36.74 3.75 -37.42
C LYS A 532 36.42 2.68 -38.50
N PRO A 533 35.22 2.67 -39.17
CA PRO A 533 34.01 3.52 -39.02
C PRO A 533 32.66 2.75 -38.94
N CYS A 534 31.88 2.98 -37.88
CA CYS A 534 30.42 3.19 -37.90
C CYS A 534 30.05 3.76 -36.52
N ASP A 535 30.14 5.08 -36.42
CA ASP A 535 30.71 5.79 -35.26
C ASP A 535 29.67 6.52 -34.41
N GLU A 536 28.65 5.82 -33.88
CA GLU A 536 27.72 6.42 -32.91
C GLU A 536 27.49 5.61 -31.62
N MET A 537 27.66 4.28 -31.61
CA MET A 537 27.38 3.45 -30.42
C MET A 537 28.61 3.23 -29.54
N ARG A 538 28.84 4.14 -28.59
CA ARG A 538 30.04 4.18 -27.72
C ARG A 538 29.97 3.31 -26.46
N HIS A 539 28.80 2.76 -26.13
CA HIS A 539 28.58 1.98 -24.92
C HIS A 539 28.05 0.60 -25.26
N SER A 540 28.52 -0.44 -24.57
CA SER A 540 27.99 -1.79 -24.74
C SER A 540 28.01 -2.61 -23.46
N VAL A 541 27.10 -3.58 -23.35
CA VAL A 541 27.03 -4.59 -22.29
C VAL A 541 26.76 -5.95 -22.91
N SER A 542 27.48 -6.97 -22.47
CA SER A 542 27.21 -8.38 -22.80
C SER A 542 26.52 -9.07 -21.62
N LEU A 543 25.50 -9.86 -21.92
CA LEU A 543 24.74 -10.69 -20.99
C LEU A 543 24.81 -12.13 -21.47
N VAL A 544 24.79 -13.09 -20.55
CA VAL A 544 24.71 -14.52 -20.86
C VAL A 544 23.54 -15.10 -20.08
N LEU A 545 22.61 -15.74 -20.78
CA LEU A 545 21.39 -16.30 -20.21
C LEU A 545 21.36 -17.82 -20.41
N PRO A 546 21.27 -18.62 -19.34
CA PRO A 546 21.16 -20.08 -19.47
C PRO A 546 19.73 -20.49 -19.83
N PHE A 547 19.60 -21.43 -20.76
CA PHE A 547 18.34 -22.03 -21.22
C PHE A 547 18.39 -23.56 -21.13
N PRO A 548 17.23 -24.20 -20.85
CA PRO A 548 17.15 -25.66 -20.74
C PRO A 548 17.38 -26.36 -22.08
N ASP A 549 17.00 -25.74 -23.20
CA ASP A 549 17.12 -26.28 -24.54
C ASP A 549 17.31 -25.17 -25.59
N ARG A 550 17.74 -25.57 -26.79
CA ARG A 550 18.02 -24.66 -27.91
C ARG A 550 16.77 -23.98 -28.46
N SER A 551 15.63 -24.68 -28.45
CA SER A 551 14.35 -24.16 -28.95
C SER A 551 13.91 -22.97 -28.11
N SER A 552 13.99 -23.11 -26.78
CA SER A 552 13.69 -22.04 -25.83
C SER A 552 14.56 -20.79 -26.03
N ALA A 553 15.87 -20.98 -26.23
CA ALA A 553 16.79 -19.87 -26.48
C ALA A 553 16.50 -19.17 -27.83
N LEU A 554 16.14 -19.92 -28.86
CA LEU A 554 15.78 -19.38 -30.18
C LEU A 554 14.43 -18.64 -30.15
N THR A 555 13.44 -19.13 -29.40
CA THR A 555 12.14 -18.45 -29.23
C THR A 555 12.32 -17.08 -28.58
N LEU A 556 13.17 -16.97 -27.55
CA LEU A 556 13.51 -15.68 -26.95
C LEU A 556 14.19 -14.75 -27.97
N GLN A 557 15.19 -15.26 -28.68
CA GLN A 557 15.92 -14.50 -29.70
C GLN A 557 14.97 -13.95 -30.77
N GLN A 558 14.07 -14.78 -31.31
CA GLN A 558 13.12 -14.39 -32.35
C GLN A 558 12.09 -13.38 -31.83
N SER A 559 11.60 -13.56 -30.61
CA SER A 559 10.57 -12.70 -30.01
C SER A 559 11.09 -11.29 -29.71
N ILE A 560 12.35 -11.17 -29.28
CA ILE A 560 12.97 -9.88 -28.92
C ILE A 560 13.64 -9.19 -30.11
N SER A 561 13.91 -9.92 -31.20
CA SER A 561 14.46 -9.34 -32.44
C SER A 561 13.49 -8.35 -33.13
N VAL A 562 12.26 -8.20 -32.63
CA VAL A 562 11.23 -7.30 -33.14
C VAL A 562 11.06 -6.08 -32.21
N ASP A 563 12.15 -5.39 -31.92
CA ASP A 563 12.10 -4.16 -31.13
C ASP A 563 11.63 -3.00 -32.02
N LYS A 564 10.33 -2.66 -31.97
CA LYS A 564 9.72 -1.64 -32.84
C LYS A 564 9.83 -0.20 -32.30
N GLU A 565 10.20 -0.02 -31.03
CA GLU A 565 10.04 1.28 -30.35
C GLU A 565 11.31 2.15 -30.34
N LEU A 566 12.48 1.60 -30.65
CA LEU A 566 13.73 2.36 -30.73
C LEU A 566 14.30 2.28 -32.15
N LYS A 567 14.66 3.44 -32.72
CA LYS A 567 15.24 3.48 -34.07
C LYS A 567 16.55 2.66 -34.08
N PRO A 568 16.80 1.81 -35.10
CA PRO A 568 18.01 0.98 -35.21
C PRO A 568 19.35 1.73 -35.15
N LYS A 569 19.31 3.06 -35.26
CA LYS A 569 20.47 3.94 -35.18
C LYS A 569 20.92 4.25 -33.75
N GLU A 570 20.07 4.05 -32.75
CA GLU A 570 20.33 4.48 -31.35
C GLU A 570 20.73 3.33 -30.42
N VAL A 571 20.21 2.12 -30.69
CA VAL A 571 20.47 0.90 -29.93
C VAL A 571 20.56 -0.29 -30.88
N ARG A 572 21.54 -1.17 -30.67
CA ARG A 572 21.72 -2.42 -31.43
C ARG A 572 21.89 -3.58 -30.46
N LYS A 573 21.19 -4.69 -30.69
CA LYS A 573 21.31 -5.93 -29.93
C LYS A 573 21.86 -7.02 -30.84
N GLU A 574 22.86 -7.75 -30.39
CA GLU A 574 23.43 -8.91 -31.08
C GLU A 574 23.25 -10.14 -30.21
N PHE A 575 22.76 -11.22 -30.80
CA PHE A 575 22.48 -12.47 -30.11
C PHE A 575 23.42 -13.55 -30.63
N THR A 576 23.96 -14.37 -29.73
CA THR A 576 24.87 -15.46 -30.06
C THR A 576 24.56 -16.65 -29.18
N LEU A 577 24.22 -17.80 -29.79
CA LEU A 577 24.12 -19.06 -29.05
C LEU A 577 25.54 -19.57 -28.76
N LEU A 578 25.87 -19.68 -27.48
CA LEU A 578 27.15 -20.19 -27.01
C LEU A 578 27.03 -21.70 -26.81
N LYS A 579 28.00 -22.45 -27.33
CA LYS A 579 28.09 -23.90 -27.08
C LYS A 579 28.62 -24.14 -25.65
N PRO A 580 28.10 -25.15 -24.92
CA PRO A 580 28.63 -25.48 -23.61
C PRO A 580 30.10 -25.91 -23.70
N CYS A 581 30.94 -25.32 -22.85
CA CYS A 581 32.33 -25.75 -22.67
C CYS A 581 32.37 -27.07 -21.88
N SER A 582 32.05 -28.18 -22.52
CA SER A 582 32.36 -29.52 -21.97
C SER A 582 32.71 -30.48 -23.10
N SER A 583 33.98 -30.88 -23.12
CA SER A 583 34.56 -31.87 -24.02
C SER A 583 34.16 -33.29 -23.62
N ASN A 584 32.87 -33.64 -23.70
CA ASN A 584 32.41 -35.01 -23.66
C ASN A 584 31.32 -35.20 -24.71
N VAL A 585 31.71 -35.81 -25.81
CA VAL A 585 30.84 -36.32 -26.87
C VAL A 585 30.09 -37.50 -26.24
N MET A 586 28.83 -37.33 -25.81
CA MET A 586 27.80 -38.39 -25.57
C MET A 586 26.50 -37.84 -24.93
N ASP A 587 26.17 -36.54 -25.03
CA ASP A 587 24.88 -35.98 -24.59
C ASP A 587 24.36 -34.97 -25.63
N GLU A 588 23.86 -35.45 -26.77
CA GLU A 588 23.40 -34.56 -27.87
C GLU A 588 21.89 -34.36 -27.98
N GLU A 589 21.05 -34.78 -27.02
CA GLU A 589 19.60 -34.52 -27.13
C GLU A 589 18.94 -33.66 -26.02
N HIS A 590 19.61 -33.28 -24.93
CA HIS A 590 19.00 -32.40 -23.91
C HIS A 590 19.99 -31.38 -23.29
N GLY A 591 20.99 -30.94 -24.05
CA GLY A 591 22.05 -30.06 -23.56
C GLY A 591 21.56 -28.65 -23.22
N LYS A 592 21.79 -28.21 -21.97
CA LYS A 592 21.65 -26.80 -21.54
C LYS A 592 22.43 -25.89 -22.49
N VAL A 593 21.79 -24.82 -22.96
CA VAL A 593 22.38 -23.87 -23.92
C VAL A 593 22.49 -22.50 -23.27
N GLU A 594 23.54 -21.74 -23.59
CA GLU A 594 23.68 -20.36 -23.15
C GLU A 594 23.42 -19.40 -24.32
N LEU A 595 22.57 -18.39 -24.10
CA LEU A 595 22.34 -17.31 -25.05
C LEU A 595 23.12 -16.07 -24.62
N GLY A 596 24.15 -15.73 -25.37
CA GLY A 596 24.86 -14.46 -25.27
C GLY A 596 24.08 -13.34 -25.96
N VAL A 597 23.96 -12.19 -25.30
CA VAL A 597 23.33 -10.98 -25.83
C VAL A 597 24.24 -9.80 -25.61
N LYS A 598 24.65 -9.12 -26.68
CA LYS A 598 25.45 -7.90 -26.62
C LYS A 598 24.61 -6.71 -27.05
N ILE A 599 24.43 -5.76 -26.15
CA ILE A 599 23.63 -4.55 -26.35
C ILE A 599 24.58 -3.37 -26.50
N PHE A 600 24.44 -2.63 -27.60
CA PHE A 600 25.17 -1.41 -27.91
C PHE A 600 24.22 -0.22 -27.89
N ALA A 601 24.69 0.92 -27.40
CA ALA A 601 23.92 2.17 -27.41
C ALA A 601 24.84 3.40 -27.54
N THR A 602 24.26 4.52 -27.99
CA THR A 602 24.99 5.78 -28.15
C THR A 602 25.20 6.54 -26.83
N THR A 603 24.30 6.38 -25.85
CA THR A 603 24.43 6.95 -24.49
C THR A 603 24.26 5.91 -23.38
N VAL A 604 24.85 6.17 -22.20
CA VAL A 604 24.67 5.32 -20.99
C VAL A 604 23.21 5.24 -20.56
N ARG A 605 22.42 6.31 -20.74
CA ARG A 605 20.99 6.31 -20.42
C ARG A 605 20.21 5.35 -21.32
N GLN A 606 20.47 5.37 -22.63
CA GLN A 606 19.85 4.43 -23.57
C GLN A 606 20.31 3.00 -23.33
N LEU A 607 21.59 2.78 -22.99
CA LEU A 607 22.08 1.46 -22.62
C LEU A 607 21.32 0.89 -21.41
N ARG A 608 21.13 1.72 -20.36
CA ARG A 608 20.39 1.32 -19.15
C ARG A 608 18.93 1.00 -19.45
N LEU A 609 18.26 1.84 -20.24
CA LEU A 609 16.87 1.61 -20.66
C LEU A 609 16.75 0.34 -21.50
N SER A 610 17.65 0.13 -22.46
CA SER A 610 17.63 -1.05 -23.32
C SER A 610 17.95 -2.35 -22.59
N VAL A 611 18.84 -2.32 -21.59
CA VAL A 611 19.13 -3.50 -20.75
C VAL A 611 17.93 -3.84 -19.88
N ASN A 612 17.28 -2.84 -19.26
CA ASN A 612 16.10 -3.07 -18.44
C ASN A 612 14.92 -3.61 -19.27
N ALA A 613 14.63 -2.99 -20.43
CA ALA A 613 13.59 -3.45 -21.33
C ALA A 613 13.86 -4.90 -21.79
N PHE A 614 15.11 -5.20 -22.18
CA PHE A 614 15.50 -6.57 -22.56
C PHE A 614 15.25 -7.59 -21.45
N LEU A 615 15.61 -7.27 -20.19
CA LEU A 615 15.41 -8.19 -19.06
C LEU A 615 13.93 -8.35 -18.69
N GLU A 616 13.11 -7.30 -18.83
CA GLU A 616 11.66 -7.35 -18.61
C GLU A 616 10.97 -8.21 -19.66
N ASP A 617 11.27 -7.99 -20.94
CA ASP A 617 10.76 -8.79 -22.05
C ASP A 617 11.18 -10.25 -21.91
N ALA A 618 12.45 -10.49 -21.57
CA ALA A 618 12.94 -11.85 -21.36
C ALA A 618 12.26 -12.54 -20.18
N ALA A 619 12.03 -11.82 -19.07
CA ALA A 619 11.31 -12.37 -17.93
C ALA A 619 9.84 -12.64 -18.26
N LEU A 620 9.20 -11.83 -19.10
CA LEU A 620 7.83 -12.06 -19.56
C LEU A 620 7.76 -13.30 -20.46
N ILE A 621 8.59 -13.37 -21.50
CA ILE A 621 8.62 -14.48 -22.46
C ILE A 621 8.95 -15.80 -21.74
N CYS A 622 9.95 -15.82 -20.85
CA CYS A 622 10.27 -17.02 -20.08
C CYS A 622 9.12 -17.46 -19.16
N ARG A 623 8.34 -16.53 -18.59
CA ARG A 623 7.14 -16.87 -17.79
C ARG A 623 6.06 -17.48 -18.67
N THR A 624 5.77 -16.87 -19.81
CA THR A 624 4.80 -17.40 -20.78
C THR A 624 5.22 -18.79 -21.28
N MET A 625 6.50 -18.98 -21.59
CA MET A 625 7.03 -20.31 -21.96
C MET A 625 6.92 -21.33 -20.83
N SER A 626 7.07 -20.92 -19.56
CA SER A 626 6.88 -21.82 -18.41
C SER A 626 5.41 -22.20 -18.15
N GLU A 627 4.47 -21.35 -18.53
CA GLU A 627 3.03 -21.63 -18.46
C GLU A 627 2.55 -22.51 -19.62
N PHE A 628 3.28 -22.49 -20.74
CA PHE A 628 3.02 -23.28 -21.94
C PHE A 628 3.71 -24.65 -21.97
N ASP A 629 4.38 -25.10 -20.91
CA ASP A 629 4.98 -26.44 -20.82
C ASP A 629 3.87 -27.53 -20.82
N PRO A 630 3.60 -28.19 -21.97
CA PRO A 630 2.47 -29.11 -22.10
C PRO A 630 2.68 -30.41 -21.31
N LEU A 631 3.90 -30.65 -20.78
CA LEU A 631 4.27 -31.85 -20.06
C LEU A 631 4.02 -31.77 -18.55
N LYS A 632 3.86 -30.57 -17.98
CA LYS A 632 3.55 -30.41 -16.54
C LYS A 632 2.07 -30.55 -16.19
N LYS A 633 1.17 -30.37 -17.16
CA LYS A 633 -0.29 -30.52 -16.96
C LYS A 633 -0.83 -31.91 -17.33
N SER A 634 -0.03 -32.76 -17.97
CA SER A 634 -0.50 -33.99 -18.64
C SER A 634 -0.27 -35.30 -17.86
N ILE A 635 0.28 -35.26 -16.63
CA ILE A 635 0.52 -36.48 -15.82
C ILE A 635 -0.63 -36.72 -14.79
N GLY A 636 -1.57 -35.80 -14.62
CA GLY A 636 -2.59 -35.88 -13.57
C GLY A 636 -3.97 -36.48 -13.94
N GLU A 637 -4.37 -36.48 -15.22
CA GLU A 637 -5.80 -36.63 -15.57
C GLU A 637 -6.08 -37.56 -16.78
N ALA A 638 -5.26 -38.58 -17.01
CA ALA A 638 -5.45 -39.55 -18.11
C ALA A 638 -5.89 -40.95 -17.64
N GLN A 639 -6.84 -41.02 -16.71
CA GLN A 639 -7.72 -42.17 -16.56
C GLN A 639 -9.16 -41.68 -16.44
N MET A 640 -9.83 -41.48 -17.58
CA MET A 640 -11.27 -41.72 -17.80
C MET A 640 -11.68 -41.22 -19.21
N ILE A 641 -11.86 -42.18 -20.12
CA ILE A 641 -12.98 -42.26 -21.08
C ILE A 641 -13.14 -41.12 -22.12
N GLN A 642 -12.66 -41.41 -23.33
CA GLN A 642 -13.49 -41.59 -24.53
C GLN A 642 -14.63 -40.58 -24.78
N LEU A 643 -14.36 -39.59 -25.63
CA LEU A 643 -15.37 -38.87 -26.41
C LEU A 643 -14.77 -38.47 -27.76
N GLU A 644 -14.80 -39.45 -28.65
CA GLU A 644 -14.39 -39.41 -30.06
C GLU A 644 -15.47 -38.76 -30.95
N GLN A 645 -16.35 -37.90 -30.42
CA GLN A 645 -17.67 -37.71 -31.05
C GLN A 645 -18.17 -36.29 -31.30
N GLU A 646 -17.42 -35.23 -30.97
CA GLU A 646 -17.89 -33.88 -31.25
C GLU A 646 -16.82 -33.01 -31.91
N LEU A 647 -17.02 -32.78 -33.22
CA LEU A 647 -16.68 -31.56 -33.98
C LEU A 647 -15.57 -31.69 -35.01
N GLU A 648 -15.87 -32.57 -35.96
CA GLU A 648 -15.33 -32.74 -37.31
C GLU A 648 -15.82 -31.65 -38.32
N GLU A 649 -16.31 -30.49 -37.89
CA GLU A 649 -16.85 -29.45 -38.80
C GLU A 649 -16.15 -28.11 -38.60
N GLY A 650 -15.40 -27.68 -39.63
CA GLY A 650 -14.48 -26.56 -39.56
C GLY A 650 -15.12 -25.19 -39.43
N SER A 651 -14.47 -24.30 -38.68
CA SER A 651 -14.24 -22.89 -39.04
C SER A 651 -13.49 -22.14 -37.93
N VAL A 652 -12.52 -21.33 -38.38
CA VAL A 652 -11.95 -20.08 -37.84
C VAL A 652 -12.25 -19.71 -36.37
N GLY A 653 -11.21 -19.53 -35.55
CA GLY A 653 -11.33 -18.73 -34.33
C GLY A 653 -10.09 -18.69 -33.43
N ILE A 654 -9.61 -17.48 -33.16
CA ILE A 654 -8.58 -17.14 -32.18
C ILE A 654 -9.22 -17.12 -30.77
N ALA A 655 -8.52 -17.64 -29.76
CA ALA A 655 -8.18 -16.98 -28.48
C ALA A 655 -8.02 -17.98 -27.34
N GLY A 656 -7.00 -17.75 -26.50
CA GLY A 656 -6.76 -18.43 -25.23
C GLY A 656 -5.30 -18.35 -24.85
#